data_AF-A0A0K1PFR8-F1
#
_entry.id   AF-A0A0K1PFR8-F1
#
_cell.length_a   1.000
_cell.length_b   1.000
_cell.length_c   1.000
_cell.angle_alpha   90.00
_cell.angle_beta   90.00
_cell.angle_gamma   90.00
#
_symmetry.space_group_name_H-M   'P 1'
#
loop_
_entity.id
_entity.type
_entity.pdbx_description
1 polymer ?
#
loop_
_entity_poly.entity_id
_entity_poly.type
_entity_poly.pdbx_seq_one_letter_code
_entity_poly.pdbx_strand_id
1 'polypeptide(L)'
;MVDLVAPTSIRPPDSEYKRLTADVAKFATLQSLATAQESADRQDLSYLNRMTGWDARLLALGASAQRLAGDVSIGLSTEVLYGLLRAGMPSEKSLLAQVDPGVADDAIRKVRDEGIITLDDQALAQFKGKFTAFSSAVRLSVPLPGSRSTYAEMLDASPGLSASDRTKFAEVFLDHSGGSGDLWQAALDKGLSATQVSTLKLQGKLAFLTAGSEKLTTRLQQNRTDPAELVDLNFDLAASWVNEIHDAAGVPRGDNLTPTQKQQLDALIPTAYAGATVEARRNLWAEDSARKIRLSYPTQVMARRIQRDGLFELGAARAITAQLLGAAASQGFRLGQTPVRTFFATYTGAKAGMSEADFEAAKSQVSILQRVAQITPSTDSMAVLSALGMTSAYDVMAYSENVFSDLYAAKYKALYGALPASTELHLVYQRARQVSSVTYNLFGIAKKLESELPLSGMSAPAQLRDSAKAQLVKQFPTMESLFGSMDYCECEHCRSVLSPAAYLVDLLQFLDPEPQVWANFQELWKETHGQQEYTSKYKNPYDALIARRPDLAAIPLTCENTNTALPYIDLVNEILEYYVANGALDPAAARDTGDATTPELLAEPQNIIRKAYEKVSLAKYPLALPFDLWIETARAFCEHFEVPLWRLLEIFRPTDKLFDVTRSYDRAAIFMESLGLSPAEVGLLTDPTAPDKWFEYYGFGTADDATTVLVDGSTHQRIDLNSAKALSRRLGVTYKELTALIQTAFVNPKLTELSVAYKLGVGISDVMAYLDPDNKVLFD
;
A
#
# COMPACT_ATOMS: atom_id res chain seq x y z
N MET A 1 -29.40 -0.98 91.26
CA MET A 1 -28.55 0.23 91.26
C MET A 1 -29.23 1.22 90.33
N VAL A 2 -29.37 2.47 90.76
CA VAL A 2 -29.89 3.55 89.90
C VAL A 2 -28.73 3.96 89.00
N ASP A 3 -28.85 3.74 87.68
CA ASP A 3 -27.88 4.23 86.70
C ASP A 3 -27.96 5.76 86.65
N LEU A 4 -27.06 6.41 87.38
CA LEU A 4 -26.88 7.86 87.34
C LEU A 4 -26.17 8.23 86.03
N VAL A 5 -26.92 8.70 85.04
CA VAL A 5 -26.37 9.26 83.80
C VAL A 5 -25.83 10.66 84.11
N ALA A 6 -24.50 10.78 84.21
CA ALA A 6 -23.85 12.09 84.27
C ALA A 6 -23.96 12.80 82.90
N PRO A 7 -24.22 14.12 82.85
CA PRO A 7 -24.16 14.88 81.61
C PRO A 7 -22.82 14.69 80.91
N THR A 8 -22.84 14.50 79.59
CA THR A 8 -21.64 14.32 78.75
C THR A 8 -20.63 15.48 78.86
N SER A 9 -21.08 16.65 79.34
CA SER A 9 -20.24 17.81 79.65
C SER A 9 -19.40 17.69 80.92
N ILE A 10 -19.72 16.76 81.83
CA ILE A 10 -19.04 16.57 83.12
C ILE A 10 -18.07 15.37 83.07
N ARG A 11 -18.45 14.32 82.34
CA ARG A 11 -17.59 13.17 82.04
C ARG A 11 -17.87 12.72 80.61
N PRO A 12 -17.01 13.07 79.63
CA PRO A 12 -17.18 12.56 78.28
C PRO A 12 -17.14 11.03 78.30
N PRO A 13 -18.03 10.35 77.55
CA PRO A 13 -18.03 8.90 77.49
C PRO A 13 -16.72 8.40 76.88
N ASP A 14 -16.30 7.20 77.27
CA ASP A 14 -15.19 6.51 76.59
C ASP A 14 -15.46 6.41 75.08
N SER A 15 -14.39 6.33 74.28
CA SER A 15 -14.51 6.27 72.82
C SER A 15 -15.47 5.16 72.37
N GLU A 16 -16.15 5.35 71.22
CA GLU A 16 -17.01 4.33 70.62
C GLU A 16 -16.32 2.96 70.59
N TYR A 17 -15.06 2.92 70.14
CA TYR A 17 -14.25 1.71 70.12
C TYR A 17 -14.03 1.09 71.50
N LYS A 18 -13.71 1.89 72.53
CA LYS A 18 -13.50 1.38 73.90
C LYS A 18 -14.79 0.83 74.50
N ARG A 19 -15.92 1.49 74.27
CA ARG A 19 -17.23 1.00 74.75
C ARG A 19 -17.63 -0.29 74.03
N LEU A 20 -17.50 -0.32 72.70
CA LEU A 20 -17.76 -1.50 71.88
C LEU A 20 -16.90 -2.69 72.34
N THR A 21 -15.59 -2.49 72.47
CA THR A 21 -14.66 -3.57 72.84
C THR A 21 -14.85 -4.04 74.29
N ALA A 22 -15.17 -3.15 75.23
CA ALA A 22 -15.49 -3.52 76.61
C ALA A 22 -16.78 -4.36 76.71
N ASP A 23 -17.81 -4.06 75.90
CA ASP A 23 -19.05 -4.84 75.87
C ASP A 23 -18.86 -6.19 75.16
N VAL A 24 -18.12 -6.22 74.05
CA VAL A 24 -17.82 -7.48 73.35
C VAL A 24 -16.92 -8.40 74.17
N ALA A 25 -15.96 -7.85 74.92
CA ALA A 25 -15.04 -8.62 75.77
C ALA A 25 -15.73 -9.46 76.85
N LYS A 26 -17.00 -9.15 77.18
CA LYS A 26 -17.82 -9.93 78.12
C LYS A 26 -18.27 -11.29 77.54
N PHE A 27 -18.28 -11.42 76.21
CA PHE A 27 -18.85 -12.57 75.50
C PHE A 27 -17.88 -13.25 74.52
N ALA A 28 -16.84 -12.55 74.07
CA ALA A 28 -15.83 -13.06 73.14
C ALA A 28 -14.47 -12.40 73.39
N THR A 29 -13.39 -13.09 73.00
CA THR A 29 -12.07 -12.43 72.97
C THR A 29 -11.99 -11.49 71.78
N LEU A 30 -11.35 -10.34 71.94
CA LEU A 30 -11.24 -9.38 70.85
C LEU A 30 -10.53 -9.98 69.62
N GLN A 31 -9.59 -10.91 69.82
CA GLN A 31 -8.93 -11.62 68.72
C GLN A 31 -9.86 -12.56 67.95
N SER A 32 -10.87 -13.17 68.59
CA SER A 32 -11.79 -14.08 67.89
C SER A 32 -12.70 -13.35 66.90
N LEU A 33 -12.88 -12.03 67.04
CA LEU A 33 -13.61 -11.20 66.08
C LEU A 33 -12.99 -11.22 64.68
N ALA A 34 -11.67 -11.41 64.55
CA ALA A 34 -11.01 -11.43 63.23
C ALA A 34 -11.57 -12.55 62.32
N THR A 35 -12.00 -13.66 62.93
CA THR A 35 -12.57 -14.84 62.25
C THR A 35 -14.08 -14.94 62.39
N ALA A 36 -14.75 -13.86 62.84
CA ALA A 36 -16.20 -13.80 62.93
C ALA A 36 -16.83 -14.01 61.55
N GLN A 37 -17.85 -14.86 61.50
CA GLN A 37 -18.59 -15.17 60.28
C GLN A 37 -20.07 -14.83 60.46
N GLU A 38 -20.69 -14.41 59.36
CA GLU A 38 -22.14 -14.24 59.25
C GLU A 38 -22.61 -15.01 58.01
N SER A 39 -22.83 -16.32 58.19
CA SER A 39 -23.31 -17.27 57.19
C SER A 39 -24.54 -18.03 57.72
N ALA A 40 -25.13 -18.91 56.90
CA ALA A 40 -26.26 -19.74 57.33
C ALA A 40 -25.90 -20.66 58.52
N ASP A 41 -24.64 -21.12 58.57
CA ASP A 41 -24.16 -22.09 59.57
C ASP A 41 -23.50 -21.43 60.79
N ARG A 42 -23.12 -20.14 60.69
CA ARG A 42 -22.41 -19.42 61.75
C ARG A 42 -22.77 -17.93 61.75
N GLN A 43 -23.41 -17.46 62.83
CA GLN A 43 -24.00 -16.12 62.97
C GLN A 43 -23.36 -15.34 64.13
N ASP A 44 -22.03 -15.17 64.08
CA ASP A 44 -21.26 -14.59 65.19
C ASP A 44 -21.65 -13.12 65.45
N LEU A 45 -21.90 -12.34 64.40
CA LEU A 45 -22.21 -10.91 64.53
C LEU A 45 -23.65 -10.70 64.98
N SER A 46 -24.59 -11.52 64.48
CA SER A 46 -25.97 -11.51 64.97
C SER A 46 -26.07 -11.91 66.45
N TYR A 47 -25.26 -12.87 66.89
CA TYR A 47 -25.15 -13.23 68.30
C TYR A 47 -24.64 -12.06 69.14
N LEU A 48 -23.51 -11.44 68.74
CA LEU A 48 -22.93 -10.30 69.47
C LEU A 48 -23.86 -9.08 69.47
N ASN A 49 -24.60 -8.82 68.39
CA ASN A 49 -25.61 -7.75 68.32
C ASN A 49 -26.68 -7.95 69.40
N ARG A 50 -27.25 -9.17 69.52
CA ARG A 50 -28.26 -9.48 70.54
C ARG A 50 -27.72 -9.39 71.97
N MET A 51 -26.48 -9.83 72.20
CA MET A 51 -25.89 -9.87 73.54
C MET A 51 -25.40 -8.51 74.04
N THR A 52 -24.90 -7.67 73.14
CA THR A 52 -24.27 -6.39 73.49
C THR A 52 -25.17 -5.19 73.22
N GLY A 53 -26.19 -5.32 72.36
CA GLY A 53 -27.06 -4.23 71.93
C GLY A 53 -26.43 -3.28 70.89
N TRP A 54 -25.20 -3.56 70.44
CA TRP A 54 -24.51 -2.76 69.43
C TRP A 54 -24.98 -3.09 68.00
N ASP A 55 -25.06 -2.07 67.16
CA ASP A 55 -25.40 -2.22 65.74
C ASP A 55 -24.46 -3.24 65.06
N ALA A 56 -25.04 -4.22 64.36
CA ALA A 56 -24.31 -5.29 63.71
C ALA A 56 -23.25 -4.78 62.71
N ARG A 57 -23.44 -3.61 62.11
CA ARG A 57 -22.46 -2.98 61.22
C ARG A 57 -21.23 -2.52 61.99
N LEU A 58 -21.39 -1.94 63.18
CA LEU A 58 -20.26 -1.53 64.02
C LEU A 58 -19.47 -2.74 64.53
N LEU A 59 -20.17 -3.84 64.85
CA LEU A 59 -19.55 -5.13 65.17
C LEU A 59 -18.79 -5.70 63.96
N ALA A 60 -19.36 -5.61 62.76
CA ALA A 60 -18.68 -6.01 61.52
C ALA A 60 -17.43 -5.16 61.25
N LEU A 61 -17.49 -3.84 61.47
CA LEU A 61 -16.32 -2.95 61.37
C LEU A 61 -15.24 -3.33 62.40
N GLY A 62 -15.63 -3.65 63.63
CA GLY A 62 -14.72 -4.16 64.67
C GLY A 62 -14.04 -5.47 64.25
N ALA A 63 -14.79 -6.40 63.67
CA ALA A 63 -14.27 -7.65 63.13
C ALA A 63 -13.29 -7.42 61.96
N SER A 64 -13.65 -6.55 61.01
CA SER A 64 -12.77 -6.17 59.89
C SER A 64 -11.50 -5.46 60.37
N ALA A 65 -11.60 -4.55 61.34
CA ALA A 65 -10.45 -3.87 61.93
C ALA A 65 -9.51 -4.88 62.61
N GLN A 66 -10.06 -5.88 63.32
CA GLN A 66 -9.26 -6.91 63.94
C GLN A 66 -8.61 -7.86 62.91
N ARG A 67 -9.31 -8.14 61.81
CA ARG A 67 -8.75 -8.91 60.69
C ARG A 67 -7.57 -8.18 60.05
N LEU A 68 -7.71 -6.88 59.80
CA LEU A 68 -6.61 -6.04 59.29
C LEU A 68 -5.46 -5.95 60.29
N ALA A 69 -5.75 -5.72 61.57
CA ALA A 69 -4.73 -5.67 62.63
C ALA A 69 -3.96 -6.98 62.81
N GLY A 70 -4.56 -8.12 62.42
CA GLY A 70 -3.89 -9.42 62.39
C GLY A 70 -2.77 -9.52 61.35
N ASP A 71 -2.77 -8.66 60.32
CA ASP A 71 -1.67 -8.54 59.38
C ASP A 71 -0.61 -7.56 59.93
N VAL A 72 0.47 -8.13 60.47
CA VAL A 72 1.58 -7.40 61.09
C VAL A 72 2.21 -6.36 60.15
N SER A 73 2.12 -6.56 58.82
CA SER A 73 2.68 -5.61 57.85
C SER A 73 1.91 -4.28 57.78
N ILE A 74 0.71 -4.20 58.34
CA ILE A 74 -0.06 -2.94 58.41
C ILE A 74 0.50 -2.02 59.49
N GLY A 75 0.99 -2.57 60.61
CA GLY A 75 1.66 -1.77 61.65
C GLY A 75 0.80 -0.71 62.35
N LEU A 76 -0.52 -0.72 62.15
CA LEU A 76 -1.49 0.16 62.79
C LEU A 76 -2.26 -0.60 63.87
N SER A 77 -2.67 0.08 64.95
CA SER A 77 -3.47 -0.54 66.01
C SER A 77 -4.89 -0.83 65.54
N THR A 78 -5.56 -1.82 66.16
CA THR A 78 -6.96 -2.12 65.85
C THR A 78 -7.86 -0.90 66.06
N GLU A 79 -7.62 -0.08 67.08
CA GLU A 79 -8.42 1.13 67.34
C GLU A 79 -8.29 2.14 66.18
N VAL A 80 -7.07 2.35 65.66
CA VAL A 80 -6.83 3.20 64.48
C VAL A 80 -7.53 2.65 63.25
N LEU A 81 -7.38 1.35 62.99
CA LEU A 81 -8.02 0.69 61.85
C LEU A 81 -9.54 0.76 61.94
N TYR A 82 -10.12 0.55 63.11
CA TYR A 82 -11.55 0.74 63.34
C TYR A 82 -11.98 2.17 63.01
N GLY A 83 -11.24 3.16 63.48
CA GLY A 83 -11.48 4.58 63.14
C GLY A 83 -11.47 4.86 61.64
N LEU A 84 -10.49 4.31 60.91
CA LEU A 84 -10.42 4.47 59.44
C LEU A 84 -11.61 3.83 58.73
N LEU A 85 -11.98 2.59 59.09
CA LEU A 85 -13.14 1.93 58.49
C LEU A 85 -14.44 2.66 58.84
N ARG A 86 -14.53 3.20 60.05
CA ARG A 86 -15.67 4.00 60.53
C ARG A 86 -15.79 5.34 59.80
N ALA A 87 -14.68 5.90 59.31
CA ALA A 87 -14.63 7.05 58.42
C ALA A 87 -14.95 6.72 56.95
N GLY A 88 -15.21 5.45 56.62
CA GLY A 88 -15.54 4.98 55.27
C GLY A 88 -14.36 4.47 54.45
N MET A 89 -13.19 4.25 55.06
CA MET A 89 -12.03 3.70 54.35
C MET A 89 -12.22 2.21 54.00
N PRO A 90 -11.57 1.70 52.93
CA PRO A 90 -11.70 0.31 52.52
C PRO A 90 -11.23 -0.69 53.59
N SER A 91 -11.94 -1.82 53.70
CA SER A 91 -11.63 -2.92 54.62
C SER A 91 -10.66 -3.95 54.06
N GLU A 92 -10.27 -3.84 52.79
CA GLU A 92 -9.22 -4.66 52.19
C GLU A 92 -7.87 -3.94 52.22
N LYS A 93 -6.81 -4.66 52.58
CA LYS A 93 -5.44 -4.15 52.69
C LYS A 93 -4.97 -3.41 51.43
N SER A 94 -5.17 -4.01 50.26
CA SER A 94 -4.73 -3.45 48.97
C SER A 94 -5.46 -2.15 48.64
N LEU A 95 -6.77 -2.10 48.85
CA LEU A 95 -7.59 -0.91 48.64
C LEU A 95 -7.30 0.19 49.68
N LEU A 96 -7.08 -0.20 50.94
CA LEU A 96 -6.71 0.74 52.00
C LEU A 96 -5.36 1.41 51.71
N ALA A 97 -4.40 0.67 51.16
CA ALA A 97 -3.12 1.22 50.74
C ALA A 97 -3.22 2.20 49.56
N GLN A 98 -4.31 2.20 48.77
CA GLN A 98 -4.53 3.17 47.69
C GLN A 98 -5.04 4.52 48.18
N VAL A 99 -5.46 4.63 49.46
CA VAL A 99 -5.90 5.88 50.05
C VAL A 99 -4.71 6.83 50.19
N ASP A 100 -4.91 8.10 49.84
CA ASP A 100 -3.91 9.15 50.05
C ASP A 100 -3.62 9.33 51.56
N PRO A 101 -2.34 9.38 51.99
CA PRO A 101 -2.01 9.52 53.40
C PRO A 101 -2.52 10.81 54.06
N GLY A 102 -2.72 11.88 53.30
CA GLY A 102 -3.35 13.11 53.78
C GLY A 102 -4.83 12.91 54.09
N VAL A 103 -5.56 12.24 53.19
CA VAL A 103 -6.97 11.90 53.39
C VAL A 103 -7.15 10.97 54.60
N ALA A 104 -6.25 9.99 54.78
CA ALA A 104 -6.27 9.11 55.95
C ALA A 104 -5.99 9.90 57.26
N ASP A 105 -5.08 10.88 57.22
CA ASP A 105 -4.75 11.72 58.38
C ASP A 105 -5.93 12.63 58.76
N ASP A 106 -6.59 13.24 57.78
CA ASP A 106 -7.79 14.06 58.01
C ASP A 106 -8.94 13.21 58.57
N ALA A 107 -9.12 11.99 58.04
CA ALA A 107 -10.11 11.05 58.52
C ALA A 107 -9.85 10.64 59.99
N ILE A 108 -8.60 10.32 60.34
CA ILE A 108 -8.28 9.89 61.71
C ILE A 108 -8.45 11.04 62.72
N ARG A 109 -8.10 12.28 62.32
CA ARG A 109 -8.35 13.49 63.13
C ARG A 109 -9.82 13.66 63.41
N LYS A 110 -10.65 13.56 62.37
CA LYS A 110 -12.10 13.71 62.49
C LYS A 110 -12.73 12.66 63.42
N VAL A 111 -12.41 11.37 63.25
CA VAL A 111 -13.00 10.33 64.11
C VAL A 111 -12.49 10.37 65.55
N ARG A 112 -11.28 10.90 65.79
CA ARG A 112 -10.79 11.21 67.14
C ARG A 112 -11.61 12.34 67.77
N ASP A 113 -11.78 13.44 67.04
CA ASP A 113 -12.48 14.63 67.54
C ASP A 113 -13.98 14.38 67.77
N GLU A 114 -14.58 13.43 67.03
CA GLU A 114 -15.95 12.94 67.21
C GLU A 114 -16.08 11.90 68.36
N GLY A 115 -14.98 11.51 69.02
CA GLY A 115 -15.00 10.56 70.14
C GLY A 115 -15.22 9.10 69.72
N ILE A 116 -14.96 8.74 68.47
CA ILE A 116 -15.08 7.36 67.98
C ILE A 116 -13.88 6.52 68.44
N ILE A 117 -12.69 7.11 68.45
CA ILE A 117 -11.43 6.49 68.89
C ILE A 117 -10.70 7.38 69.90
N THR A 118 -9.79 6.79 70.67
CA THR A 118 -8.86 7.53 71.54
C THR A 118 -7.45 7.46 70.95
N LEU A 119 -6.89 8.60 70.53
CA LEU A 119 -5.45 8.74 70.26
C LEU A 119 -4.91 9.95 71.01
N ASP A 120 -3.74 9.79 71.62
CA ASP A 120 -2.98 10.93 72.12
C ASP A 120 -2.34 11.75 70.98
N ASP A 121 -1.93 12.98 71.29
CA ASP A 121 -1.39 13.90 70.28
C ASP A 121 -0.08 13.38 69.65
N GLN A 122 0.70 12.58 70.38
CA GLN A 122 1.94 11.99 69.87
C GLN A 122 1.65 10.90 68.82
N ALA A 123 0.71 10.00 69.11
CA ALA A 123 0.28 8.93 68.24
C ALA A 123 -0.43 9.49 66.99
N LEU A 124 -1.19 10.57 67.13
CA LEU A 124 -1.77 11.28 66.00
C LEU A 124 -0.68 11.94 65.13
N ALA A 125 0.31 12.61 65.72
CA ALA A 125 1.41 13.20 64.96
C ALA A 125 2.24 12.15 64.19
N GLN A 126 2.32 10.91 64.71
CA GLN A 126 3.01 9.80 64.06
C GLN A 126 2.13 9.03 63.05
N PHE A 127 0.82 9.19 63.09
CA PHE A 127 -0.11 8.38 62.29
C PHE A 127 0.18 8.50 60.80
N LYS A 128 0.27 9.74 60.27
CA LYS A 128 0.53 9.98 58.86
C LYS A 128 1.79 9.26 58.37
N GLY A 129 2.89 9.35 59.12
CA GLY A 129 4.13 8.66 58.78
C GLY A 129 4.00 7.12 58.80
N LYS A 130 3.29 6.56 59.79
CA LYS A 130 3.02 5.11 59.84
C LYS A 130 2.11 4.65 58.70
N PHE A 131 1.10 5.44 58.35
CA PHE A 131 0.19 5.14 57.26
C PHE A 131 0.91 5.22 55.91
N THR A 132 1.74 6.25 55.67
CA THR A 132 2.60 6.35 54.48
C THR A 132 3.52 5.15 54.37
N ALA A 133 4.18 4.73 55.47
CA ALA A 133 5.06 3.56 55.45
C ALA A 133 4.30 2.27 55.06
N PHE A 134 3.10 2.08 55.62
CA PHE A 134 2.20 0.98 55.26
C PHE A 134 1.79 1.03 53.78
N SER A 135 1.27 2.17 53.32
CA SER A 135 0.76 2.32 51.96
C SER A 135 1.87 2.13 50.93
N SER A 136 3.04 2.71 51.17
CA SER A 136 4.21 2.54 50.29
C SER A 136 4.69 1.09 50.27
N ALA A 137 4.79 0.41 51.43
CA ALA A 137 5.21 -0.99 51.47
C ALA A 137 4.25 -1.90 50.68
N VAL A 138 2.93 -1.70 50.84
CA VAL A 138 1.94 -2.48 50.09
C VAL A 138 1.98 -2.18 48.60
N ARG A 139 1.99 -0.89 48.21
CA ARG A 139 2.06 -0.50 46.78
C ARG A 139 3.35 -1.00 46.12
N LEU A 140 4.48 -0.96 46.82
CA LEU A 140 5.76 -1.47 46.30
C LEU A 140 5.77 -3.00 46.16
N SER A 141 5.00 -3.73 46.98
CA SER A 141 4.91 -5.20 46.90
C SER A 141 4.06 -5.71 45.73
N VAL A 142 3.37 -4.82 45.00
CA VAL A 142 2.56 -5.19 43.83
C VAL A 142 3.48 -5.51 42.64
N PRO A 143 3.28 -6.64 41.94
CA PRO A 143 3.95 -6.91 40.68
C PRO A 143 3.69 -5.82 39.65
N LEU A 144 4.70 -5.43 38.87
CA LEU A 144 4.45 -4.56 37.71
C LEU A 144 3.45 -5.24 36.77
N PRO A 145 2.54 -4.49 36.12
CA PRO A 145 1.56 -5.07 35.22
C PRO A 145 2.19 -6.01 34.18
N GLY A 146 1.79 -7.28 34.20
CA GLY A 146 2.30 -8.30 33.28
C GLY A 146 3.68 -8.87 33.62
N SER A 147 4.35 -8.38 34.68
CA SER A 147 5.62 -8.89 35.19
C SER A 147 5.43 -9.84 36.38
N ARG A 148 6.49 -10.57 36.72
CA ARG A 148 6.64 -11.29 38.00
C ARG A 148 7.37 -10.47 39.05
N SER A 149 8.12 -9.44 38.64
CA SER A 149 8.86 -8.57 39.54
C SER A 149 7.94 -7.48 40.12
N THR A 150 8.18 -7.13 41.36
CA THR A 150 7.49 -6.07 42.10
C THR A 150 8.16 -4.71 41.91
N TYR A 151 7.44 -3.63 42.21
CA TYR A 151 8.04 -2.29 42.22
C TYR A 151 9.19 -2.20 43.24
N ALA A 152 9.08 -2.89 44.39
CA ALA A 152 10.14 -3.00 45.38
C ALA A 152 11.41 -3.61 44.79
N GLU A 153 11.31 -4.80 44.17
CA GLU A 153 12.46 -5.50 43.57
C GLU A 153 13.13 -4.66 42.48
N MET A 154 12.36 -4.01 41.63
CA MET A 154 12.91 -3.12 40.59
C MET A 154 13.64 -1.93 41.19
N LEU A 155 13.05 -1.27 42.20
CA LEU A 155 13.68 -0.12 42.86
C LEU A 155 14.93 -0.55 43.65
N ASP A 156 14.90 -1.75 44.25
CA ASP A 156 16.03 -2.29 45.00
C ASP A 156 17.22 -2.67 44.12
N ALA A 157 16.95 -3.05 42.87
CA ALA A 157 17.96 -3.34 41.86
C ALA A 157 18.58 -2.07 41.24
N SER A 158 18.08 -0.87 41.56
CA SER A 158 18.62 0.39 41.04
C SER A 158 20.06 0.65 41.55
N PRO A 159 21.06 0.72 40.66
CA PRO A 159 22.45 0.95 41.08
C PRO A 159 22.63 2.38 41.61
N GLY A 160 23.41 2.53 42.69
CA GLY A 160 23.76 3.84 43.24
C GLY A 160 22.66 4.55 44.05
N LEU A 161 21.57 3.87 44.39
CA LEU A 161 20.54 4.39 45.31
C LEU A 161 20.69 3.76 46.70
N SER A 162 20.82 4.61 47.72
CA SER A 162 20.72 4.20 49.12
C SER A 162 19.28 3.86 49.51
N ALA A 163 19.07 3.18 50.64
CA ALA A 163 17.71 2.91 51.15
C ALA A 163 16.89 4.19 51.39
N SER A 164 17.57 5.29 51.79
CA SER A 164 16.95 6.60 51.94
C SER A 164 16.49 7.16 50.58
N ASP A 165 17.31 7.03 49.54
CA ASP A 165 16.96 7.54 48.20
C ASP A 165 15.85 6.75 47.55
N ARG A 166 15.80 5.43 47.76
CA ARG A 166 14.68 4.58 47.34
C ARG A 166 13.38 5.03 47.99
N THR A 167 13.40 5.32 49.28
CA THR A 167 12.21 5.80 50.01
C THR A 167 11.73 7.13 49.46
N LYS A 168 12.64 8.10 49.25
CA LYS A 168 12.31 9.40 48.65
C LYS A 168 11.68 9.25 47.27
N PHE A 169 12.25 8.39 46.41
CA PHE A 169 11.71 8.18 45.07
C PHE A 169 10.36 7.45 45.11
N ALA A 170 10.20 6.44 45.96
CA ALA A 170 8.94 5.72 46.11
C ALA A 170 7.80 6.65 46.54
N GLU A 171 8.04 7.56 47.48
CA GLU A 171 7.06 8.59 47.86
C GLU A 171 6.65 9.45 46.66
N VAL A 172 7.63 10.00 45.94
CA VAL A 172 7.34 10.85 44.78
C VAL A 172 6.64 10.07 43.67
N PHE A 173 7.08 8.85 43.37
CA PHE A 173 6.57 8.04 42.27
C PHE A 173 5.15 7.51 42.52
N LEU A 174 4.87 7.03 43.75
CA LEU A 174 3.59 6.42 44.09
C LEU A 174 2.47 7.44 44.31
N ASP A 175 2.82 8.67 44.69
CA ASP A 175 1.86 9.76 44.91
C ASP A 175 1.80 10.72 43.70
N HIS A 176 2.50 10.40 42.61
CA HIS A 176 2.52 11.22 41.41
C HIS A 176 1.20 11.15 40.63
N SER A 177 0.60 12.31 40.36
CA SER A 177 -0.61 12.46 39.54
C SER A 177 -0.43 13.34 38.30
N GLY A 178 0.77 13.90 38.09
CA GLY A 178 1.09 14.83 36.99
C GLY A 178 1.73 14.17 35.75
N GLY A 179 2.27 14.99 34.84
CA GLY A 179 3.00 14.50 33.67
C GLY A 179 4.37 13.90 34.02
N SER A 180 5.01 13.18 33.09
CA SER A 180 6.32 12.56 33.34
C SER A 180 7.44 13.58 33.59
N GLY A 181 7.34 14.80 33.05
CA GLY A 181 8.29 15.89 33.34
C GLY A 181 8.23 16.33 34.81
N ASP A 182 7.03 16.44 35.35
CA ASP A 182 6.76 16.86 36.72
C ASP A 182 7.28 15.83 37.73
N LEU A 183 7.23 14.53 37.40
CA LEU A 183 7.77 13.45 38.23
C LEU A 183 9.28 13.62 38.50
N TRP A 184 10.05 13.89 37.44
CA TRP A 184 11.50 13.98 37.56
C TRP A 184 11.93 15.26 38.25
N GLN A 185 11.19 16.36 38.06
CA GLN A 185 11.41 17.58 38.82
C GLN A 185 11.11 17.36 40.30
N ALA A 186 9.98 16.72 40.63
CA ALA A 186 9.63 16.38 42.00
C ALA A 186 10.68 15.46 42.67
N ALA A 187 11.29 14.53 41.93
CA ALA A 187 12.37 13.70 42.44
C ALA A 187 13.63 14.51 42.79
N LEU A 188 14.00 15.50 41.95
CA LEU A 188 15.10 16.43 42.24
C LEU A 188 14.78 17.29 43.47
N ASP A 189 13.56 17.82 43.55
CA ASP A 189 13.12 18.68 44.66
C ASP A 189 13.08 17.90 45.99
N LYS A 190 12.82 16.58 45.94
CA LYS A 190 12.89 15.66 47.09
C LYS A 190 14.34 15.30 47.48
N GLY A 191 15.33 15.78 46.74
CA GLY A 191 16.76 15.63 47.05
C GLY A 191 17.44 14.43 46.42
N LEU A 192 16.92 13.87 45.32
CA LEU A 192 17.70 12.96 44.47
C LEU A 192 18.65 13.79 43.58
N SER A 193 19.86 13.28 43.36
CA SER A 193 20.81 13.90 42.43
C SER A 193 20.41 13.69 40.97
N ALA A 194 20.90 14.56 40.07
CA ALA A 194 20.70 14.41 38.63
C ALA A 194 21.19 13.05 38.09
N THR A 195 22.29 12.52 38.64
CA THR A 195 22.81 11.20 38.29
C THR A 195 21.85 10.09 38.70
N GLN A 196 21.30 10.13 39.92
CA GLN A 196 20.31 9.14 40.38
C GLN A 196 19.03 9.18 39.55
N VAL A 197 18.55 10.39 39.22
CA VAL A 197 17.41 10.58 38.32
C VAL A 197 17.69 10.02 36.93
N SER A 198 18.90 10.22 36.39
CA SER A 198 19.30 9.62 35.10
C SER A 198 19.31 8.09 35.16
N THR A 199 19.82 7.51 36.26
CA THR A 199 19.81 6.05 36.48
C THR A 199 18.38 5.50 36.52
N LEU A 200 17.47 6.15 37.23
CA LEU A 200 16.06 5.75 37.32
C LEU A 200 15.35 5.90 35.96
N LYS A 201 15.63 6.97 35.20
CA LYS A 201 15.14 7.15 33.83
C LYS A 201 15.59 6.02 32.92
N LEU A 202 16.87 5.67 32.97
CA LEU A 202 17.43 4.56 32.20
C LEU A 202 16.77 3.24 32.59
N GLN A 203 16.66 2.97 33.90
CA GLN A 203 16.02 1.76 34.41
C GLN A 203 14.57 1.65 33.93
N GLY A 204 13.78 2.73 34.02
CA GLY A 204 12.39 2.74 33.55
C GLY A 204 12.26 2.46 32.05
N LYS A 205 13.14 3.06 31.22
CA LYS A 205 13.18 2.76 29.78
C LYS A 205 13.52 1.30 29.50
N LEU A 206 14.52 0.75 30.20
CA LEU A 206 14.91 -0.65 30.06
C LEU A 206 13.83 -1.59 30.58
N ALA A 207 13.17 -1.28 31.70
CA ALA A 207 12.06 -2.03 32.26
C ALA A 207 10.87 -2.09 31.29
N PHE A 208 10.60 -1.01 30.56
CA PHE A 208 9.58 -1.03 29.50
C PHE A 208 9.94 -2.01 28.37
N LEU A 209 11.21 -2.01 27.94
CA LEU A 209 11.72 -2.91 26.90
C LEU A 209 11.68 -4.38 27.36
N THR A 210 11.99 -4.66 28.63
CA THR A 210 12.05 -6.01 29.22
C THR A 210 10.72 -6.46 29.84
N ALA A 211 9.63 -5.70 29.66
CA ALA A 211 8.32 -5.97 30.27
C ALA A 211 8.37 -6.15 31.80
N GLY A 212 9.18 -5.32 32.46
CA GLY A 212 9.27 -5.22 33.90
C GLY A 212 10.05 -6.36 34.57
N SER A 213 10.80 -7.17 33.81
CA SER A 213 11.68 -8.19 34.37
C SER A 213 12.87 -7.53 35.08
N GLU A 214 12.95 -7.61 36.41
CA GLU A 214 14.04 -7.02 37.19
C GLU A 214 15.40 -7.54 36.70
N LYS A 215 15.62 -8.86 36.72
CA LYS A 215 16.91 -9.47 36.34
C LYS A 215 17.40 -9.04 34.97
N LEU A 216 16.51 -9.04 33.96
CA LEU A 216 16.89 -8.65 32.61
C LEU A 216 17.17 -7.14 32.51
N THR A 217 16.38 -6.33 33.21
CA THR A 217 16.59 -4.87 33.29
C THR A 217 17.95 -4.54 33.90
N THR A 218 18.25 -5.14 35.06
CA THR A 218 19.51 -4.96 35.78
C THR A 218 20.70 -5.37 34.92
N ARG A 219 20.61 -6.51 34.22
CA ARG A 219 21.68 -7.00 33.35
C ARG A 219 21.93 -6.07 32.17
N LEU A 220 20.88 -5.54 31.54
CA LEU A 220 21.03 -4.57 30.46
C LEU A 220 21.56 -3.22 30.94
N GLN A 221 21.22 -2.82 32.17
CA GLN A 221 21.60 -1.53 32.74
C GLN A 221 23.09 -1.44 33.11
N GLN A 222 23.73 -2.53 33.51
CA GLN A 222 25.09 -2.53 34.07
C GLN A 222 26.17 -1.84 33.22
N ASN A 223 26.04 -1.85 31.88
CA ASN A 223 27.06 -1.34 30.97
C ASN A 223 26.51 -0.34 29.94
N ARG A 224 25.43 0.40 30.27
CA ARG A 224 24.75 1.27 29.31
C ARG A 224 24.36 2.61 29.91
N THR A 225 24.32 3.63 29.05
CA THR A 225 23.88 4.97 29.43
C THR A 225 22.62 5.40 28.66
N ASP A 226 22.43 4.86 27.46
CA ASP A 226 21.26 5.08 26.61
C ASP A 226 20.75 3.73 26.07
N PRO A 227 19.43 3.42 26.13
CA PRO A 227 18.89 2.22 25.49
C PRO A 227 19.08 2.21 23.97
N ALA A 228 19.36 3.33 23.31
CA ALA A 228 19.72 3.36 21.89
C ALA A 228 20.95 2.49 21.57
N GLU A 229 21.89 2.34 22.52
CA GLU A 229 23.08 1.48 22.40
C GLU A 229 22.72 -0.01 22.18
N LEU A 230 21.49 -0.42 22.54
CA LEU A 230 20.99 -1.77 22.28
C LEU A 230 20.87 -2.06 20.78
N VAL A 231 20.66 -1.03 19.95
CA VAL A 231 20.57 -1.19 18.50
C VAL A 231 21.93 -1.63 17.93
N ASP A 232 23.03 -1.04 18.38
CA ASP A 232 24.38 -1.41 17.92
C ASP A 232 24.73 -2.87 18.25
N LEU A 233 24.13 -3.40 19.31
CA LEU A 233 24.23 -4.77 19.77
C LEU A 233 23.17 -5.71 19.15
N ASN A 234 22.46 -5.25 18.12
CA ASN A 234 21.46 -6.01 17.36
C ASN A 234 20.23 -6.46 18.16
N PHE A 235 19.83 -5.72 19.20
CA PHE A 235 18.57 -5.99 19.93
C PHE A 235 17.32 -5.53 19.16
N ASP A 236 17.47 -5.06 17.92
CA ASP A 236 16.36 -4.99 16.96
C ASP A 236 15.91 -6.38 16.46
N LEU A 237 16.71 -7.42 16.72
CA LEU A 237 16.42 -8.82 16.39
C LEU A 237 16.01 -9.63 17.64
N ALA A 238 14.97 -10.45 17.50
CA ALA A 238 14.51 -11.33 18.58
C ALA A 238 15.58 -12.35 19.02
N ALA A 239 16.44 -12.80 18.10
CA ALA A 239 17.51 -13.75 18.43
C ALA A 239 18.47 -13.21 19.50
N SER A 240 18.79 -11.91 19.47
CA SER A 240 19.63 -11.26 20.48
C SER A 240 18.95 -11.26 21.84
N TRP A 241 17.64 -11.01 21.89
CA TRP A 241 16.84 -11.10 23.10
C TRP A 241 16.75 -12.52 23.64
N VAL A 242 16.55 -13.52 22.79
CA VAL A 242 16.54 -14.93 23.21
C VAL A 242 17.86 -15.28 23.91
N ASN A 243 19.00 -14.92 23.32
CA ASN A 243 20.31 -15.15 23.94
C ASN A 243 20.44 -14.42 25.29
N GLU A 244 20.02 -13.15 25.33
CA GLU A 244 20.08 -12.33 26.55
C GLU A 244 19.22 -12.90 27.69
N ILE A 245 18.02 -13.41 27.36
CA ILE A 245 17.08 -14.05 28.28
C ILE A 245 17.66 -15.36 28.83
N HIS A 246 18.27 -16.19 27.98
CA HIS A 246 18.93 -17.44 28.42
C HIS A 246 20.06 -17.14 29.41
N ASP A 247 20.92 -16.19 29.06
CA ASP A 247 22.03 -15.76 29.91
C ASP A 247 21.51 -15.18 31.25
N ALA A 248 20.42 -14.40 31.23
CA ALA A 248 19.79 -13.86 32.44
C ALA A 248 19.12 -14.93 33.32
N ALA A 249 18.60 -16.00 32.71
CA ALA A 249 18.06 -17.16 33.42
C ALA A 249 19.15 -18.12 33.92
N GLY A 250 20.41 -17.97 33.46
CA GLY A 250 21.51 -18.85 33.81
C GLY A 250 21.42 -20.23 33.16
N VAL A 251 20.77 -20.34 31.99
CA VAL A 251 20.55 -21.60 31.27
C VAL A 251 21.33 -21.61 29.95
N PRO A 252 21.75 -22.79 29.44
CA PRO A 252 22.43 -22.88 28.14
C PRO A 252 21.57 -22.28 27.01
N ARG A 253 22.20 -21.63 26.04
CA ARG A 253 21.50 -21.11 24.85
C ARG A 253 20.98 -22.27 23.99
N GLY A 254 19.74 -22.14 23.50
CA GLY A 254 19.07 -23.15 22.67
C GLY A 254 17.88 -23.83 23.36
N ASP A 255 17.10 -24.60 22.60
CA ASP A 255 15.80 -25.13 23.05
C ASP A 255 15.89 -26.50 23.76
N ASN A 256 17.06 -27.14 23.73
CA ASN A 256 17.30 -28.44 24.37
C ASN A 256 17.57 -28.28 25.87
N LEU A 257 16.57 -27.84 26.62
CA LEU A 257 16.64 -27.60 28.06
C LEU A 257 16.08 -28.78 28.87
N THR A 258 16.75 -29.09 29.99
CA THR A 258 16.21 -30.03 30.98
C THR A 258 14.97 -29.46 31.69
N PRO A 259 14.11 -30.27 32.30
CA PRO A 259 12.92 -29.77 33.02
C PRO A 259 13.24 -28.69 34.06
N THR A 260 14.34 -28.84 34.81
CA THR A 260 14.79 -27.85 35.79
C THR A 260 15.20 -26.53 35.13
N GLN A 261 15.91 -26.58 33.99
CA GLN A 261 16.29 -25.38 33.23
C GLN A 261 15.06 -24.68 32.63
N LYS A 262 14.06 -25.45 32.17
CA LYS A 262 12.79 -24.87 31.70
C LYS A 262 12.06 -24.14 32.83
N GLN A 263 12.09 -24.67 34.05
CA GLN A 263 11.51 -24.01 35.21
C GLN A 263 12.26 -22.72 35.58
N GLN A 264 13.61 -22.73 35.49
CA GLN A 264 14.42 -21.52 35.69
C GLN A 264 14.11 -20.43 34.66
N LEU A 265 13.94 -20.83 33.40
CA LEU A 265 13.58 -19.92 32.32
C LEU A 265 12.15 -19.37 32.48
N ASP A 266 11.17 -20.23 32.81
CA ASP A 266 9.77 -19.82 33.03
C ASP A 266 9.60 -18.83 34.19
N ALA A 267 10.44 -18.95 35.22
CA ALA A 267 10.45 -18.03 36.36
C ALA A 267 10.88 -16.60 35.96
N LEU A 268 11.63 -16.44 34.86
CA LEU A 268 12.05 -15.13 34.34
C LEU A 268 11.03 -14.52 33.36
N ILE A 269 10.29 -15.36 32.63
CA ILE A 269 9.36 -14.89 31.59
C ILE A 269 8.15 -14.18 32.24
N PRO A 270 7.85 -12.93 31.83
CA PRO A 270 6.69 -12.19 32.31
C PRO A 270 5.37 -12.94 32.05
N THR A 271 4.40 -12.76 32.94
CA THR A 271 3.10 -13.45 32.88
C THR A 271 2.23 -12.95 31.73
N ALA A 272 2.50 -11.75 31.18
CA ALA A 272 1.79 -11.20 30.02
C ALA A 272 1.95 -12.03 28.73
N TYR A 273 3.04 -12.80 28.59
CA TYR A 273 3.30 -13.59 27.38
C TYR A 273 2.79 -15.01 27.57
N ALA A 274 1.61 -15.30 27.02
CA ALA A 274 0.99 -16.63 27.07
C ALA A 274 1.40 -17.49 25.85
N GLY A 275 1.51 -18.80 26.04
CA GLY A 275 1.91 -19.74 24.99
C GLY A 275 1.95 -21.18 25.53
N ALA A 276 1.87 -22.15 24.62
CA ALA A 276 1.77 -23.58 24.97
C ALA A 276 3.05 -24.14 25.61
N THR A 277 4.22 -23.57 25.28
CA THR A 277 5.53 -23.98 25.82
C THR A 277 6.31 -22.78 26.35
N VAL A 278 7.31 -23.05 27.20
CA VAL A 278 8.22 -22.02 27.75
C VAL A 278 8.98 -21.32 26.61
N GLU A 279 9.41 -22.07 25.60
CA GLU A 279 10.12 -21.58 24.43
C GLU A 279 9.22 -20.67 23.57
N ALA A 280 7.95 -21.02 23.39
CA ALA A 280 6.98 -20.18 22.67
C ALA A 280 6.75 -18.84 23.40
N ARG A 281 6.59 -18.88 24.73
CA ARG A 281 6.42 -17.67 25.55
C ARG A 281 7.67 -16.78 25.52
N ARG A 282 8.87 -17.39 25.59
CA ARG A 282 10.16 -16.69 25.43
C ARG A 282 10.26 -16.01 24.07
N ASN A 283 9.92 -16.71 22.99
CA ASN A 283 10.00 -16.15 21.63
C ASN A 283 9.05 -14.96 21.45
N LEU A 284 7.83 -15.03 22.00
CA LEU A 284 6.88 -13.91 21.99
C LEU A 284 7.43 -12.71 22.77
N TRP A 285 8.01 -12.93 23.94
CA TRP A 285 8.64 -11.87 24.73
C TRP A 285 9.85 -11.24 24.02
N ALA A 286 10.70 -12.06 23.42
CA ALA A 286 11.87 -11.62 22.66
C ALA A 286 11.45 -10.80 21.44
N GLU A 287 10.43 -11.24 20.69
CA GLU A 287 9.92 -10.53 19.53
C GLU A 287 9.26 -9.20 19.92
N ASP A 288 8.48 -9.18 21.00
CA ASP A 288 7.91 -7.93 21.52
C ASP A 288 8.99 -6.93 21.96
N SER A 289 10.04 -7.41 22.64
CA SER A 289 11.17 -6.57 23.07
C SER A 289 11.93 -6.00 21.88
N ALA A 290 12.19 -6.82 20.86
CA ALA A 290 12.80 -6.40 19.60
C ALA A 290 11.93 -5.36 18.87
N ARG A 291 10.63 -5.61 18.77
CA ARG A 291 9.65 -4.70 18.17
C ARG A 291 9.62 -3.35 18.89
N LYS A 292 9.65 -3.32 20.23
CA LYS A 292 9.72 -2.08 21.00
C LYS A 292 10.98 -1.27 20.69
N ILE A 293 12.13 -1.92 20.48
CA ILE A 293 13.37 -1.27 20.01
C ILE A 293 13.16 -0.66 18.61
N ARG A 294 12.63 -1.45 17.66
CA ARG A 294 12.37 -1.00 16.28
C ARG A 294 11.46 0.24 16.22
N LEU A 295 10.43 0.28 17.08
CA LEU A 295 9.49 1.40 17.16
C LEU A 295 10.04 2.62 17.91
N SER A 296 10.84 2.40 18.95
CA SER A 296 11.36 3.49 19.79
C SER A 296 12.55 4.21 19.15
N TYR A 297 13.36 3.48 18.37
CA TYR A 297 14.61 3.95 17.79
C TYR A 297 14.69 3.68 16.26
N PRO A 298 13.70 4.11 15.47
CA PRO A 298 13.60 3.73 14.05
C PRO A 298 14.78 4.23 13.20
N THR A 299 15.31 5.43 13.51
CA THR A 299 16.46 5.99 12.78
C THR A 299 17.73 5.19 13.04
N GLN A 300 18.00 4.87 14.30
CA GLN A 300 19.16 4.06 14.70
C GLN A 300 19.07 2.65 14.11
N VAL A 301 17.89 2.04 14.20
CA VAL A 301 17.64 0.71 13.63
C VAL A 301 17.87 0.73 12.13
N MET A 302 17.38 1.74 11.42
CA MET A 302 17.64 1.88 9.99
C MET A 302 19.13 2.01 9.68
N ALA A 303 19.86 2.87 10.40
CA ALA A 303 21.30 3.01 10.24
C ALA A 303 22.03 1.68 10.45
N ARG A 304 21.65 0.94 11.51
CA ARG A 304 22.22 -0.37 11.83
C ARG A 304 21.89 -1.41 10.78
N ARG A 305 20.65 -1.45 10.29
CA ARG A 305 20.24 -2.35 9.21
C ARG A 305 20.99 -2.06 7.91
N ILE A 306 21.24 -0.79 7.57
CA ILE A 306 22.07 -0.45 6.40
C ILE A 306 23.50 -0.95 6.58
N GLN A 307 24.04 -0.96 7.80
CA GLN A 307 25.38 -1.52 8.03
C GLN A 307 25.37 -3.05 7.94
N ARG A 308 24.33 -3.70 8.48
CA ARG A 308 24.23 -5.16 8.63
C ARG A 308 23.71 -5.89 7.38
N ASP A 309 22.66 -5.38 6.77
CA ASP A 309 21.79 -6.10 5.82
C ASP A 309 21.97 -5.59 4.39
N GLY A 310 22.42 -6.43 3.46
CA GLY A 310 22.54 -6.11 2.02
C GLY A 310 21.22 -5.79 1.28
N LEU A 311 20.13 -5.50 2.01
CA LEU A 311 18.76 -5.45 1.52
C LEU A 311 18.32 -4.08 0.97
N PHE A 312 19.15 -3.05 1.15
CA PHE A 312 18.86 -1.69 0.69
C PHE A 312 19.82 -1.31 -0.43
N GLU A 313 19.24 -0.97 -1.59
CA GLU A 313 19.93 -0.58 -2.82
C GLU A 313 20.43 0.87 -2.74
N LEU A 314 21.47 1.09 -1.92
CA LEU A 314 22.05 2.42 -1.67
C LEU A 314 23.38 2.67 -2.42
N GLY A 315 23.85 1.68 -3.19
CA GLY A 315 25.10 1.75 -3.97
C GLY A 315 26.31 2.16 -3.13
N ALA A 316 27.19 2.98 -3.72
CA ALA A 316 28.41 3.47 -3.07
C ALA A 316 28.13 4.37 -1.84
N ALA A 317 26.95 4.99 -1.75
CA ALA A 317 26.57 5.88 -0.66
C ALA A 317 26.13 5.14 0.62
N ARG A 318 26.12 3.80 0.62
CA ARG A 318 25.61 2.98 1.72
C ARG A 318 26.25 3.28 3.08
N ALA A 319 27.58 3.29 3.16
CA ALA A 319 28.31 3.50 4.42
C ALA A 319 28.10 4.92 4.95
N ILE A 320 28.23 5.93 4.08
CA ILE A 320 28.03 7.34 4.44
C ILE A 320 26.57 7.63 4.81
N THR A 321 25.59 6.96 4.20
CA THR A 321 24.17 7.09 4.57
C THR A 321 23.90 6.57 5.98
N ALA A 322 24.47 5.41 6.35
CA ALA A 322 24.35 4.89 7.71
C ALA A 322 25.01 5.82 8.75
N GLN A 323 26.20 6.35 8.44
CA GLN A 323 26.88 7.32 9.29
C GLN A 323 26.04 8.60 9.48
N LEU A 324 25.44 9.11 8.40
CA LEU A 324 24.61 10.31 8.44
C LEU A 324 23.35 10.09 9.30
N LEU A 325 22.68 8.95 9.14
CA LEU A 325 21.51 8.61 9.96
C LEU A 325 21.86 8.49 11.45
N GLY A 326 22.99 7.86 11.78
CA GLY A 326 23.46 7.75 13.16
C GLY A 326 23.74 9.11 13.80
N ALA A 327 24.44 10.00 13.09
CA ALA A 327 24.71 11.36 13.55
C ALA A 327 23.46 12.23 13.63
N ALA A 328 22.52 12.08 12.70
CA ALA A 328 21.25 12.78 12.75
C ALA A 328 20.37 12.29 13.91
N ALA A 329 20.38 10.99 14.21
CA ALA A 329 19.59 10.40 15.29
C ALA A 329 19.99 10.97 16.67
N SER A 330 21.29 11.17 16.92
CA SER A 330 21.77 11.76 18.18
C SER A 330 21.35 13.23 18.36
N GLN A 331 21.02 13.92 17.27
CA GLN A 331 20.50 15.28 17.23
C GLN A 331 18.95 15.32 17.18
N GLY A 332 18.27 14.18 17.36
CA GLY A 332 16.81 14.09 17.45
C GLY A 332 16.07 13.84 16.13
N PHE A 333 16.78 13.52 15.03
CA PHE A 333 16.13 13.17 13.76
C PHE A 333 15.33 11.87 13.86
N ARG A 334 14.03 11.94 13.54
CA ARG A 334 13.14 10.77 13.47
C ARG A 334 12.78 10.46 12.02
N LEU A 335 13.29 9.33 11.53
CA LEU A 335 13.00 8.86 10.18
C LEU A 335 11.49 8.74 9.95
N GLY A 336 11.02 9.24 8.80
CA GLY A 336 9.60 9.27 8.43
C GLY A 336 8.78 10.40 9.08
N GLN A 337 9.26 11.03 10.15
CA GLN A 337 8.55 12.10 10.87
C GLN A 337 9.18 13.48 10.66
N THR A 338 10.50 13.56 10.75
CA THR A 338 11.24 14.82 10.63
C THR A 338 11.57 15.10 9.16
N PRO A 339 11.22 16.28 8.59
CA PRO A 339 11.58 16.63 7.22
C PRO A 339 13.09 16.78 7.04
N VAL A 340 13.69 15.98 6.15
CA VAL A 340 15.14 15.96 5.89
C VAL A 340 15.69 17.32 5.50
N ARG A 341 15.03 18.03 4.57
CA ARG A 341 15.48 19.35 4.07
C ARG A 341 15.58 20.37 5.21
N THR A 342 14.52 20.49 6.02
CA THR A 342 14.46 21.44 7.14
C THR A 342 15.43 21.08 8.26
N PHE A 343 15.56 19.79 8.56
CA PHE A 343 16.44 19.32 9.63
C PHE A 343 17.90 19.67 9.35
N PHE A 344 18.42 19.29 8.18
CA PHE A 344 19.82 19.55 7.83
C PHE A 344 20.12 21.02 7.52
N ALA A 345 19.11 21.82 7.18
CA ALA A 345 19.26 23.28 7.12
C ALA A 345 19.45 23.92 8.52
N THR A 346 18.87 23.30 9.57
CA THR A 346 18.88 23.83 10.93
C THR A 346 20.07 23.30 11.74
N TYR A 347 20.39 22.01 11.63
CA TYR A 347 21.38 21.32 12.43
C TYR A 347 22.63 20.96 11.60
N THR A 348 23.50 21.95 11.38
CA THR A 348 24.74 21.77 10.60
C THR A 348 25.72 20.76 11.22
N GLY A 349 25.70 20.59 12.55
CA GLY A 349 26.48 19.58 13.26
C GLY A 349 26.11 18.13 12.91
N ALA A 350 24.96 17.90 12.27
CA ALA A 350 24.54 16.57 11.83
C ALA A 350 25.29 16.07 10.58
N LYS A 351 26.13 16.90 9.93
CA LYS A 351 26.95 16.51 8.77
C LYS A 351 28.07 15.49 9.10
N ALA A 352 28.33 15.21 10.37
CA ALA A 352 29.28 14.19 10.83
C ALA A 352 30.71 14.31 10.24
N GLY A 353 31.16 15.51 9.86
CA GLY A 353 32.47 15.76 9.26
C GLY A 353 32.63 15.28 7.81
N MET A 354 31.53 14.95 7.12
CA MET A 354 31.54 14.53 5.71
C MET A 354 31.97 15.66 4.77
N SER A 355 32.53 15.28 3.61
CA SER A 355 32.69 16.21 2.49
C SER A 355 31.32 16.65 1.96
N GLU A 356 31.25 17.80 1.27
CA GLU A 356 29.96 18.27 0.75
C GLU A 356 29.37 17.32 -0.30
N ALA A 357 30.22 16.67 -1.10
CA ALA A 357 29.80 15.67 -2.08
C ALA A 357 29.22 14.42 -1.41
N ASP A 358 29.90 13.89 -0.39
CA ASP A 358 29.40 12.72 0.37
C ASP A 358 28.12 13.07 1.13
N PHE A 359 28.06 14.27 1.70
CA PHE A 359 26.89 14.74 2.42
C PHE A 359 25.66 14.83 1.50
N GLU A 360 25.78 15.44 0.31
CA GLU A 360 24.64 15.52 -0.63
C GLU A 360 24.25 14.15 -1.18
N ALA A 361 25.21 13.24 -1.43
CA ALA A 361 24.92 11.87 -1.81
C ALA A 361 24.15 11.11 -0.71
N ALA A 362 24.62 11.18 0.54
CA ALA A 362 23.97 10.56 1.69
C ALA A 362 22.59 11.17 1.97
N LYS A 363 22.46 12.49 1.90
CA LYS A 363 21.20 13.22 2.09
C LYS A 363 20.15 12.86 1.04
N SER A 364 20.56 12.63 -0.21
CA SER A 364 19.67 12.11 -1.25
C SER A 364 19.10 10.74 -0.86
N GLN A 365 19.97 9.82 -0.41
CA GLN A 365 19.55 8.50 0.06
C GLN A 365 18.66 8.56 1.32
N VAL A 366 19.00 9.41 2.30
CA VAL A 366 18.15 9.63 3.48
C VAL A 366 16.78 10.19 3.09
N SER A 367 16.70 11.04 2.05
CA SER A 367 15.43 11.55 1.54
C SER A 367 14.57 10.43 0.93
N ILE A 368 15.17 9.50 0.17
CA ILE A 368 14.50 8.29 -0.33
C ILE A 368 13.98 7.46 0.84
N LEU A 369 14.84 7.14 1.80
CA LEU A 369 14.46 6.35 2.98
C LEU A 369 13.35 7.02 3.81
N GLN A 370 13.36 8.35 3.91
CA GLN A 370 12.29 9.10 4.58
C GLN A 370 10.94 8.91 3.86
N ARG A 371 10.91 8.99 2.51
CA ARG A 371 9.68 8.79 1.73
C ARG A 371 9.13 7.38 1.91
N VAL A 372 10.00 6.37 1.81
CA VAL A 372 9.61 4.96 1.99
C VAL A 372 9.12 4.74 3.42
N ALA A 373 9.82 5.25 4.44
CA ALA A 373 9.42 5.14 5.84
C ALA A 373 8.04 5.78 6.15
N GLN A 374 7.61 6.78 5.38
CA GLN A 374 6.29 7.42 5.55
C GLN A 374 5.12 6.56 5.07
N ILE A 375 5.40 5.61 4.17
CA ILE A 375 4.41 4.71 3.57
C ILE A 375 4.50 3.27 4.07
N THR A 376 5.52 2.93 4.87
CA THR A 376 5.72 1.57 5.38
C THR A 376 5.52 1.47 6.89
N PRO A 377 4.93 0.37 7.39
CA PRO A 377 4.76 0.15 8.83
C PRO A 377 5.99 -0.40 9.53
N SER A 378 6.95 -0.97 8.80
CA SER A 378 8.15 -1.59 9.35
C SER A 378 9.37 -1.39 8.45
N THR A 379 10.57 -1.57 9.01
CA THR A 379 11.81 -1.58 8.25
C THR A 379 11.91 -2.79 7.31
N ASP A 380 11.15 -3.87 7.54
CA ASP A 380 11.11 -5.03 6.64
C ASP A 380 10.34 -4.70 5.37
N SER A 381 9.21 -4.01 5.52
CA SER A 381 8.45 -3.45 4.41
C SER A 381 9.27 -2.45 3.60
N MET A 382 10.10 -1.64 4.24
CA MET A 382 11.02 -0.73 3.54
C MET A 382 12.02 -1.49 2.65
N ALA A 383 12.55 -2.61 3.13
CA ALA A 383 13.47 -3.44 2.36
C ALA A 383 12.76 -4.08 1.15
N VAL A 384 11.50 -4.50 1.31
CA VAL A 384 10.69 -5.01 0.19
C VAL A 384 10.50 -3.95 -0.88
N LEU A 385 10.09 -2.73 -0.50
CA LEU A 385 9.94 -1.64 -1.47
C LEU A 385 11.27 -1.28 -2.13
N SER A 386 12.37 -1.23 -1.37
CA SER A 386 13.71 -1.02 -1.94
C SER A 386 14.09 -2.09 -2.96
N ALA A 387 13.79 -3.36 -2.69
CA ALA A 387 14.10 -4.48 -3.58
C ALA A 387 13.20 -4.53 -4.83
N LEU A 388 12.04 -3.86 -4.79
CA LEU A 388 11.15 -3.64 -5.94
C LEU A 388 11.50 -2.34 -6.70
N GLY A 389 12.53 -1.60 -6.27
CA GLY A 389 12.88 -0.30 -6.85
C GLY A 389 11.86 0.81 -6.55
N MET A 390 10.96 0.60 -5.58
CA MET A 390 9.94 1.58 -5.18
C MET A 390 10.51 2.51 -4.10
N THR A 391 10.74 3.76 -4.46
CA THR A 391 11.38 4.80 -3.62
C THR A 391 10.42 5.87 -3.12
N SER A 392 9.14 5.80 -3.54
CA SER A 392 8.15 6.82 -3.25
C SER A 392 6.72 6.26 -3.26
N ALA A 393 5.77 7.07 -2.77
CA ALA A 393 4.34 6.76 -2.87
C ALA A 393 3.87 6.74 -4.34
N TYR A 394 4.48 7.54 -5.22
CA TYR A 394 4.17 7.56 -6.65
C TYR A 394 4.51 6.22 -7.30
N ASP A 395 5.68 5.66 -6.99
CA ASP A 395 6.15 4.38 -7.54
C ASP A 395 5.22 3.23 -7.13
N VAL A 396 4.68 3.25 -5.91
CA VAL A 396 3.67 2.27 -5.45
C VAL A 396 2.33 2.47 -6.16
N MET A 397 1.92 3.72 -6.38
CA MET A 397 0.66 4.05 -7.06
C MET A 397 0.69 3.82 -8.57
N ALA A 398 1.85 3.57 -9.17
CA ALA A 398 1.98 3.11 -10.56
C ALA A 398 1.34 1.72 -10.78
N TYR A 399 1.00 1.00 -9.70
CA TYR A 399 0.37 -0.30 -9.74
C TYR A 399 -1.06 -0.25 -9.20
N SER A 400 -1.92 -1.12 -9.74
CA SER A 400 -3.19 -1.43 -9.07
C SER A 400 -2.94 -2.18 -7.75
N GLU A 401 -3.86 -2.06 -6.79
CA GLU A 401 -3.70 -2.67 -5.46
C GLU A 401 -3.44 -4.18 -5.54
N ASN A 402 -4.12 -4.89 -6.43
CA ASN A 402 -3.96 -6.34 -6.60
C ASN A 402 -2.57 -6.68 -7.13
N VAL A 403 -2.10 -6.01 -8.18
CA VAL A 403 -0.77 -6.25 -8.77
C VAL A 403 0.32 -5.90 -7.76
N PHE A 404 0.18 -4.78 -7.04
CA PHE A 404 1.10 -4.42 -5.96
C PHE A 404 1.13 -5.49 -4.87
N SER A 405 -0.03 -5.99 -4.45
CA SER A 405 -0.14 -7.00 -3.39
C SER A 405 0.57 -8.30 -3.78
N ASP A 406 0.42 -8.75 -5.02
CA ASP A 406 1.09 -9.94 -5.53
C ASP A 406 2.61 -9.75 -5.59
N LEU A 407 3.07 -8.61 -6.12
CA LEU A 407 4.50 -8.24 -6.15
C LEU A 407 5.11 -8.17 -4.75
N TYR A 408 4.41 -7.49 -3.84
CA TYR A 408 4.86 -7.33 -2.47
C TYR A 408 4.96 -8.67 -1.76
N ALA A 409 3.93 -9.52 -1.86
CA ALA A 409 3.90 -10.83 -1.23
C ALA A 409 4.99 -11.77 -1.78
N ALA A 410 5.18 -11.78 -3.11
CA ALA A 410 6.24 -12.49 -3.79
C ALA A 410 7.63 -12.07 -3.27
N LYS A 411 7.93 -10.77 -3.31
CA LYS A 411 9.23 -10.25 -2.90
C LYS A 411 9.47 -10.42 -1.40
N TYR A 412 8.46 -10.20 -0.57
CA TYR A 412 8.55 -10.43 0.87
C TYR A 412 8.91 -11.91 1.16
N LYS A 413 8.25 -12.85 0.49
CA LYS A 413 8.57 -14.29 0.60
C LYS A 413 9.98 -14.60 0.13
N ALA A 414 10.46 -13.99 -0.94
CA ALA A 414 11.82 -14.17 -1.42
C ALA A 414 12.87 -13.68 -0.41
N LEU A 415 12.61 -12.55 0.28
CA LEU A 415 13.53 -11.97 1.26
C LEU A 415 13.50 -12.68 2.62
N TYR A 416 12.33 -13.11 3.08
CA TYR A 416 12.13 -13.58 4.47
C TYR A 416 11.69 -15.04 4.60
N GLY A 417 11.41 -15.74 3.49
CA GLY A 417 10.98 -17.15 3.48
C GLY A 417 9.56 -17.40 3.98
N ALA A 418 8.80 -16.34 4.32
CA ALA A 418 7.43 -16.41 4.80
C ALA A 418 6.57 -15.36 4.10
N LEU A 419 5.25 -15.54 4.09
CA LEU A 419 4.33 -14.53 3.59
C LEU A 419 4.19 -13.37 4.61
N PRO A 420 3.99 -12.13 4.13
CA PRO A 420 3.70 -11.02 5.02
C PRO A 420 2.33 -11.19 5.69
N ALA A 421 2.09 -10.48 6.80
CA ALA A 421 0.75 -10.36 7.33
C ALA A 421 -0.14 -9.65 6.29
N SER A 422 -1.35 -10.17 6.04
CA SER A 422 -2.27 -9.58 5.06
C SER A 422 -2.61 -8.12 5.35
N THR A 423 -2.57 -7.70 6.60
CA THR A 423 -2.79 -6.29 6.99
C THR A 423 -1.64 -5.37 6.59
N GLU A 424 -0.41 -5.88 6.48
CA GLU A 424 0.78 -5.08 6.22
C GLU A 424 0.78 -4.53 4.79
N LEU A 425 0.52 -5.38 3.80
CA LEU A 425 0.47 -4.98 2.38
C LEU A 425 -0.61 -3.92 2.12
N HIS A 426 -1.82 -4.10 2.70
CA HIS A 426 -2.91 -3.14 2.55
C HIS A 426 -2.56 -1.81 3.23
N LEU A 427 -1.90 -1.86 4.38
CA LEU A 427 -1.47 -0.65 5.08
C LEU A 427 -0.46 0.15 4.26
N VAL A 428 0.49 -0.53 3.59
CA VAL A 428 1.45 0.13 2.69
C VAL A 428 0.73 0.81 1.53
N TYR A 429 -0.14 0.09 0.82
CA TYR A 429 -0.86 0.65 -0.33
C TYR A 429 -1.80 1.79 0.07
N GLN A 430 -2.57 1.63 1.15
CA GLN A 430 -3.45 2.68 1.66
C GLN A 430 -2.67 3.93 2.07
N ARG A 431 -1.50 3.75 2.69
CA ARG A 431 -0.65 4.87 3.10
C ARG A 431 -0.02 5.56 1.90
N ALA A 432 0.42 4.82 0.88
CA ALA A 432 0.89 5.38 -0.38
C ALA A 432 -0.21 6.18 -1.10
N ARG A 433 -1.44 5.66 -1.14
CA ARG A 433 -2.61 6.38 -1.67
C ARG A 433 -2.88 7.67 -0.90
N GLN A 434 -2.82 7.60 0.44
CA GLN A 434 -3.02 8.77 1.29
C GLN A 434 -1.94 9.84 1.04
N VAL A 435 -0.66 9.46 1.04
CA VAL A 435 0.46 10.39 0.80
C VAL A 435 0.36 11.02 -0.60
N SER A 436 0.06 10.22 -1.63
CA SER A 436 -0.12 10.73 -3.00
C SER A 436 -1.29 11.71 -3.09
N SER A 437 -2.45 11.36 -2.49
CA SER A 437 -3.63 12.24 -2.47
C SER A 437 -3.38 13.55 -1.73
N VAL A 438 -2.68 13.50 -0.58
CA VAL A 438 -2.31 14.71 0.18
C VAL A 438 -1.36 15.58 -0.64
N THR A 439 -0.40 14.97 -1.34
CA THR A 439 0.55 15.70 -2.19
C THR A 439 -0.16 16.40 -3.34
N TYR A 440 -1.05 15.72 -4.07
CA TYR A 440 -1.83 16.33 -5.15
C TYR A 440 -2.78 17.42 -4.64
N ASN A 441 -3.44 17.22 -3.50
CA ASN A 441 -4.29 18.26 -2.89
C ASN A 441 -3.48 19.49 -2.50
N LEU A 442 -2.30 19.30 -1.90
CA LEU A 442 -1.44 20.42 -1.53
C LEU A 442 -0.91 21.16 -2.75
N PHE A 443 -0.54 20.44 -3.81
CA PHE A 443 -0.19 21.03 -5.10
C PHE A 443 -1.35 21.87 -5.67
N GLY A 444 -2.56 21.31 -5.69
CA GLY A 444 -3.77 22.01 -6.13
C GLY A 444 -4.05 23.28 -5.32
N ILE A 445 -3.93 23.22 -3.99
CA ILE A 445 -4.08 24.38 -3.11
C ILE A 445 -3.00 25.43 -3.40
N ALA A 446 -1.74 25.01 -3.54
CA ALA A 446 -0.63 25.91 -3.82
C ALA A 446 -0.81 26.60 -5.18
N LYS A 447 -1.20 25.86 -6.22
CA LYS A 447 -1.48 26.41 -7.54
C LYS A 447 -2.67 27.35 -7.55
N LYS A 448 -3.75 27.00 -6.84
CA LYS A 448 -4.90 27.89 -6.65
C LYS A 448 -4.50 29.21 -5.97
N LEU A 449 -3.67 29.14 -4.92
CA LEU A 449 -3.16 30.33 -4.23
C LEU A 449 -2.29 31.21 -5.15
N GLU A 450 -1.60 30.62 -6.11
CA GLU A 450 -0.78 31.28 -7.11
C GLU A 450 -1.61 31.93 -8.23
N SER A 451 -2.54 31.19 -8.84
CA SER A 451 -3.26 31.59 -10.05
C SER A 451 -4.56 32.36 -9.81
N GLU A 452 -5.18 32.27 -8.62
CA GLU A 452 -6.42 32.99 -8.36
C GLU A 452 -6.21 34.51 -8.21
N LEU A 453 -6.94 35.24 -9.05
CA LEU A 453 -7.12 36.68 -8.91
C LEU A 453 -7.82 36.97 -7.56
N PRO A 454 -7.22 37.80 -6.68
CA PRO A 454 -7.87 38.16 -5.43
C PRO A 454 -9.19 38.89 -5.68
N LEU A 455 -10.29 38.32 -5.16
CA LEU A 455 -11.59 38.97 -5.11
C LEU A 455 -11.67 39.84 -3.86
N SER A 456 -11.85 41.15 -4.05
CA SER A 456 -11.97 42.10 -2.95
C SER A 456 -13.11 41.72 -2.01
N GLY A 457 -12.84 41.62 -0.70
CA GLY A 457 -13.82 41.27 0.34
C GLY A 457 -14.07 39.77 0.54
N MET A 458 -13.60 38.89 -0.35
CA MET A 458 -13.73 37.43 -0.22
C MET A 458 -12.37 36.72 -0.06
N SER A 459 -11.32 37.25 -0.68
CA SER A 459 -9.97 36.70 -0.55
C SER A 459 -9.28 37.19 0.72
N ALA A 460 -8.41 36.35 1.28
CA ALA A 460 -7.55 36.74 2.38
C ALA A 460 -6.64 37.93 1.98
N PRO A 461 -6.28 38.82 2.94
CA PRO A 461 -5.35 39.92 2.71
C PRO A 461 -4.04 39.47 2.04
N ALA A 462 -3.46 40.32 1.19
CA ALA A 462 -2.23 40.02 0.45
C ALA A 462 -1.08 39.53 1.35
N GLN A 463 -0.88 40.19 2.50
CA GLN A 463 0.13 39.81 3.49
C GLN A 463 -0.02 38.35 4.00
N LEU A 464 -1.26 37.91 4.24
CA LEU A 464 -1.54 36.53 4.66
C LEU A 464 -1.28 35.54 3.53
N ARG A 465 -1.62 35.89 2.28
CA ARG A 465 -1.29 35.06 1.11
C ARG A 465 0.22 34.95 0.89
N ASP A 466 0.95 36.06 0.99
CA ASP A 466 2.41 36.09 0.78
C ASP A 466 3.16 35.33 1.86
N SER A 467 2.75 35.48 3.13
CA SER A 467 3.29 34.69 4.23
C SER A 467 3.00 33.19 4.06
N ALA A 468 1.80 32.81 3.63
CA ALA A 468 1.46 31.41 3.33
C ALA A 468 2.34 30.86 2.19
N LYS A 469 2.50 31.63 1.09
CA LYS A 469 3.41 31.28 -0.02
C LYS A 469 4.85 31.10 0.49
N ALA A 470 5.36 32.04 1.28
CA ALA A 470 6.71 31.97 1.83
C ALA A 470 6.94 30.75 2.74
N GLN A 471 5.92 30.31 3.49
CA GLN A 471 6.01 29.09 4.29
C GLN A 471 5.97 27.82 3.43
N LEU A 472 5.17 27.79 2.37
CA LEU A 472 5.11 26.65 1.43
C LEU A 472 6.46 26.44 0.71
N VAL A 473 7.09 27.51 0.21
CA VAL A 473 8.39 27.44 -0.50
C VAL A 473 9.53 26.91 0.39
N LYS A 474 9.45 27.10 1.70
CA LYS A 474 10.43 26.51 2.64
C LYS A 474 10.33 24.98 2.68
N GLN A 475 9.13 24.43 2.51
CA GLN A 475 8.88 22.99 2.63
C GLN A 475 8.92 22.27 1.28
N PHE A 476 8.45 22.91 0.21
CA PHE A 476 8.29 22.31 -1.12
C PHE A 476 9.14 23.02 -2.17
N PRO A 477 9.61 22.29 -3.21
CA PRO A 477 10.26 22.92 -4.36
C PRO A 477 9.26 23.77 -5.16
N THR A 478 9.76 24.84 -5.78
CA THR A 478 9.03 25.66 -6.76
C THR A 478 9.02 24.98 -8.12
N MET A 479 8.07 25.34 -9.00
CA MET A 479 8.04 24.80 -10.35
C MET A 479 9.29 25.20 -11.14
N GLU A 480 9.77 26.44 -10.94
CA GLU A 480 10.99 26.96 -11.54
C GLU A 480 12.24 26.22 -11.05
N SER A 481 12.25 25.75 -9.80
CA SER A 481 13.35 24.92 -9.30
C SER A 481 13.37 23.50 -9.84
N LEU A 482 12.22 22.98 -10.30
CA LEU A 482 12.11 21.63 -10.86
C LEU A 482 12.35 21.64 -12.37
N PHE A 483 11.81 22.63 -13.08
CA PHE A 483 11.75 22.67 -14.55
C PHE A 483 12.54 23.82 -15.18
N GLY A 484 13.12 24.72 -14.39
CA GLY A 484 13.87 25.89 -14.88
C GLY A 484 12.98 27.11 -15.15
N SER A 485 13.47 28.05 -15.97
CA SER A 485 12.69 29.24 -16.33
C SER A 485 11.39 28.84 -17.02
N MET A 486 10.26 29.27 -16.46
CA MET A 486 8.95 29.06 -17.05
C MET A 486 8.55 30.30 -17.83
N ASP A 487 8.69 30.28 -19.15
CA ASP A 487 8.14 31.34 -20.00
C ASP A 487 6.63 31.19 -20.08
N TYR A 488 5.91 32.14 -19.50
CA TYR A 488 4.45 32.20 -19.57
C TYR A 488 4.03 32.88 -20.89
N CYS A 489 3.51 32.12 -21.86
CA CYS A 489 2.80 32.65 -23.02
C CYS A 489 1.28 32.71 -22.78
N GLU A 490 0.57 33.61 -23.49
CA GLU A 490 -0.84 33.39 -23.85
C GLU A 490 -0.88 32.21 -24.83
N CYS A 491 -0.70 31.00 -24.32
CA CYS A 491 -0.58 29.83 -25.17
C CYS A 491 -2.00 29.41 -25.64
N GLU A 492 -2.14 29.12 -26.93
CA GLU A 492 -3.39 28.60 -27.49
C GLU A 492 -3.81 27.27 -26.85
N HIS A 493 -5.11 26.93 -26.91
CA HIS A 493 -5.63 25.73 -26.26
C HIS A 493 -4.94 24.44 -26.71
N CYS A 494 -4.51 24.32 -27.97
CA CYS A 494 -3.72 23.19 -28.49
C CYS A 494 -2.42 22.95 -27.70
N ARG A 495 -1.83 24.00 -27.10
CA ARG A 495 -0.60 23.95 -26.29
C ARG A 495 -0.87 23.80 -24.79
N SER A 496 -2.13 23.64 -24.39
CA SER A 496 -2.55 23.42 -23.01
C SER A 496 -2.25 21.98 -22.56
N VAL A 497 -2.00 21.80 -21.26
CA VAL A 497 -1.98 20.46 -20.62
C VAL A 497 -3.35 19.77 -20.62
N LEU A 498 -4.41 20.49 -21.00
CA LEU A 498 -5.78 19.98 -21.15
C LEU A 498 -6.18 19.80 -22.62
N SER A 499 -5.23 19.93 -23.56
CA SER A 499 -5.51 19.81 -24.99
C SER A 499 -5.72 18.36 -25.44
N PRO A 500 -6.36 18.13 -26.61
CA PRO A 500 -6.43 16.78 -27.19
C PRO A 500 -5.05 16.17 -27.46
N ALA A 501 -4.05 16.99 -27.81
CA ALA A 501 -2.67 16.54 -27.99
C ALA A 501 -2.05 16.07 -26.66
N ALA A 502 -2.27 16.79 -25.56
CA ALA A 502 -1.84 16.35 -24.24
C ALA A 502 -2.51 15.04 -23.81
N TYR A 503 -3.80 14.86 -24.14
CA TYR A 503 -4.51 13.61 -23.91
C TYR A 503 -3.95 12.44 -24.72
N LEU A 504 -3.59 12.64 -26.00
CA LEU A 504 -2.93 11.61 -26.80
C LEU A 504 -1.58 11.20 -26.19
N VAL A 505 -0.77 12.16 -25.76
CA VAL A 505 0.52 11.87 -25.11
C VAL A 505 0.32 11.09 -23.80
N ASP A 506 -0.65 11.47 -22.97
CA ASP A 506 -1.00 10.76 -21.73
C ASP A 506 -1.44 9.32 -22.02
N LEU A 507 -2.22 9.08 -23.08
CA LEU A 507 -2.60 7.73 -23.51
C LEU A 507 -1.41 6.90 -23.99
N LEU A 508 -0.48 7.49 -24.74
CA LEU A 508 0.75 6.80 -25.17
C LEU A 508 1.64 6.46 -23.97
N GLN A 509 1.79 7.39 -23.03
CA GLN A 509 2.51 7.17 -21.78
C GLN A 509 1.85 6.09 -20.92
N PHE A 510 0.51 6.07 -20.85
CA PHE A 510 -0.24 5.01 -20.14
C PHE A 510 0.03 3.61 -20.72
N LEU A 511 0.28 3.51 -22.03
CA LEU A 511 0.61 2.26 -22.71
C LEU A 511 2.10 1.87 -22.62
N ASP A 512 2.97 2.83 -22.31
CA ASP A 512 4.43 2.65 -22.21
C ASP A 512 4.85 2.58 -20.74
N PRO A 513 4.78 1.39 -20.10
CA PRO A 513 5.07 1.26 -18.68
C PRO A 513 6.53 1.65 -18.40
N GLU A 514 6.74 2.40 -17.31
CA GLU A 514 8.09 2.77 -16.87
C GLU A 514 9.01 1.54 -16.75
N PRO A 515 10.32 1.65 -17.05
CA PRO A 515 11.22 0.50 -17.09
C PRO A 515 11.21 -0.37 -15.82
N GLN A 516 11.14 0.24 -14.63
CA GLN A 516 11.06 -0.49 -13.36
C GLN A 516 9.70 -1.19 -13.18
N VAL A 517 8.61 -0.57 -13.64
CA VAL A 517 7.27 -1.17 -13.63
C VAL A 517 7.25 -2.41 -14.51
N TRP A 518 7.80 -2.29 -15.71
CA TRP A 518 7.93 -3.39 -16.66
C TRP A 518 8.83 -4.52 -16.14
N ALA A 519 9.99 -4.18 -15.56
CA ALA A 519 10.90 -5.18 -14.97
C ALA A 519 10.22 -5.98 -13.84
N ASN A 520 9.52 -5.31 -12.93
CA ASN A 520 8.78 -5.97 -11.86
C ASN A 520 7.66 -6.87 -12.40
N PHE A 521 6.96 -6.46 -13.47
CA PHE A 521 5.99 -7.31 -14.15
C PHE A 521 6.64 -8.57 -14.73
N GLN A 522 7.80 -8.45 -15.37
CA GLN A 522 8.53 -9.59 -15.93
C GLN A 522 9.01 -10.57 -14.84
N GLU A 523 9.47 -10.06 -13.69
CA GLU A 523 9.80 -10.89 -12.52
C GLU A 523 8.56 -11.67 -12.03
N LEU A 524 7.44 -10.98 -11.83
CA LEU A 524 6.20 -11.63 -11.38
C LEU A 524 5.68 -12.65 -12.39
N TRP A 525 5.76 -12.34 -13.69
CA TRP A 525 5.40 -13.26 -14.76
C TRP A 525 6.21 -14.56 -14.63
N LYS A 526 7.53 -14.44 -14.49
CA LYS A 526 8.44 -15.58 -14.34
C LYS A 526 8.06 -16.43 -13.12
N GLU A 527 7.72 -15.80 -11.99
CA GLU A 527 7.31 -16.53 -10.79
C GLU A 527 5.96 -17.25 -10.95
N THR A 528 5.00 -16.63 -11.62
CA THR A 528 3.63 -17.16 -11.77
C THR A 528 3.45 -18.12 -12.94
N HIS A 529 4.38 -18.13 -13.90
CA HIS A 529 4.31 -18.94 -15.13
C HIS A 529 5.44 -19.99 -15.20
N GLY A 530 5.73 -20.65 -14.09
CA GLY A 530 6.64 -21.80 -14.06
C GLY A 530 8.08 -21.48 -14.50
N GLN A 531 8.59 -20.30 -14.13
CA GLN A 531 9.92 -19.79 -14.49
C GLN A 531 10.11 -19.49 -15.98
N GLN A 532 9.03 -19.39 -16.75
CA GLN A 532 9.09 -18.98 -18.14
C GLN A 532 9.37 -17.48 -18.27
N GLU A 533 10.35 -17.12 -19.10
CA GLU A 533 10.67 -15.72 -19.38
C GLU A 533 9.62 -15.07 -20.28
N TYR A 534 9.36 -13.79 -20.04
CA TYR A 534 8.56 -12.96 -20.92
C TYR A 534 9.42 -12.57 -22.14
N THR A 535 9.35 -13.39 -23.20
CA THR A 535 10.19 -13.23 -24.40
C THR A 535 9.62 -12.21 -25.39
N SER A 536 10.40 -11.83 -26.41
CA SER A 536 10.00 -10.93 -27.51
C SER A 536 8.78 -11.38 -28.33
N LYS A 537 8.29 -12.61 -28.12
CA LYS A 537 6.98 -13.06 -28.60
C LYS A 537 5.86 -12.19 -28.04
N TYR A 538 6.03 -11.70 -26.82
CA TYR A 538 5.09 -10.84 -26.12
C TYR A 538 5.71 -9.44 -26.04
N LYS A 539 5.03 -8.47 -26.64
CA LYS A 539 5.45 -7.06 -26.63
C LYS A 539 4.76 -6.34 -25.48
N ASN A 540 5.38 -5.29 -24.94
CA ASN A 540 4.63 -4.36 -24.09
C ASN A 540 3.51 -3.68 -24.93
N PRO A 541 2.48 -3.10 -24.29
CA PRO A 541 1.34 -2.54 -25.01
C PRO A 541 1.70 -1.45 -26.02
N TYR A 542 2.65 -0.58 -25.66
CA TYR A 542 3.17 0.45 -26.55
C TYR A 542 3.87 -0.14 -27.79
N ASP A 543 4.83 -1.03 -27.61
CA ASP A 543 5.55 -1.71 -28.70
C ASP A 543 4.61 -2.50 -29.63
N ALA A 544 3.53 -3.06 -29.08
CA ALA A 544 2.50 -3.72 -29.87
C ALA A 544 1.70 -2.71 -30.73
N LEU A 545 1.40 -1.53 -30.19
CA LEU A 545 0.72 -0.44 -30.90
C LEU A 545 1.63 0.11 -32.01
N ILE A 546 2.85 0.52 -31.69
CA ILE A 546 3.77 1.18 -32.64
C ILE A 546 4.24 0.21 -33.73
N ALA A 547 4.30 -1.10 -33.45
CA ALA A 547 4.53 -2.09 -34.51
C ALA A 547 3.41 -2.16 -35.55
N ARG A 548 2.18 -1.74 -35.20
CA ARG A 548 1.02 -1.70 -36.10
C ARG A 548 0.79 -0.31 -36.69
N ARG A 549 1.05 0.74 -35.92
CA ARG A 549 0.80 2.15 -36.25
C ARG A 549 1.98 3.01 -35.78
N PRO A 550 3.15 2.88 -36.44
CA PRO A 550 4.34 3.66 -36.07
C PRO A 550 4.18 5.16 -36.31
N ASP A 551 3.24 5.54 -37.17
CA ASP A 551 2.85 6.90 -37.47
C ASP A 551 2.27 7.65 -36.25
N LEU A 552 1.59 6.97 -35.32
CA LEU A 552 1.01 7.62 -34.15
C LEU A 552 2.06 8.23 -33.21
N ALA A 553 3.26 7.64 -33.14
CA ALA A 553 4.36 8.19 -32.36
C ALA A 553 5.09 9.34 -33.07
N ALA A 554 4.89 9.47 -34.39
CA ALA A 554 5.59 10.44 -35.23
C ALA A 554 4.71 11.63 -35.65
N ILE A 555 3.41 11.60 -35.32
CA ILE A 555 2.47 12.68 -35.67
C ILE A 555 2.89 14.00 -35.01
N PRO A 556 3.04 15.10 -35.77
CA PRO A 556 3.34 16.40 -35.20
C PRO A 556 2.18 16.91 -34.33
N LEU A 557 2.47 17.31 -33.09
CA LEU A 557 1.49 17.86 -32.15
C LEU A 557 1.27 19.36 -32.39
N THR A 558 0.82 19.72 -33.59
CA THR A 558 0.53 21.09 -34.03
C THR A 558 -0.94 21.47 -33.73
N CYS A 559 -1.24 22.77 -33.78
CA CYS A 559 -2.60 23.26 -33.55
C CYS A 559 -3.53 22.88 -34.70
N GLU A 560 -2.98 22.79 -35.90
CA GLU A 560 -3.62 22.39 -37.14
C GLU A 560 -4.02 20.90 -37.07
N ASN A 561 -3.08 20.00 -36.72
CA ASN A 561 -3.41 18.58 -36.54
C ASN A 561 -4.40 18.32 -35.39
N THR A 562 -4.49 19.24 -34.44
CA THR A 562 -5.43 19.11 -33.31
C THR A 562 -6.85 19.53 -33.66
N ASN A 563 -7.00 20.59 -34.47
CA ASN A 563 -8.28 21.30 -34.62
C ASN A 563 -8.88 21.24 -36.03
N THR A 564 -8.08 20.97 -37.07
CA THR A 564 -8.58 20.91 -38.45
C THR A 564 -9.34 19.61 -38.67
N ALA A 565 -10.64 19.72 -38.93
CA ALA A 565 -11.47 18.57 -39.26
C ALA A 565 -11.25 18.13 -40.72
N LEU A 566 -11.21 16.81 -40.94
CA LEU A 566 -11.11 16.17 -42.24
C LEU A 566 -11.93 14.88 -42.28
N PRO A 567 -12.32 14.37 -43.47
CA PRO A 567 -12.99 13.08 -43.59
C PRO A 567 -12.14 11.94 -43.04
N TYR A 568 -12.72 11.11 -42.17
CA TYR A 568 -12.00 9.97 -41.58
C TYR A 568 -11.51 8.96 -42.62
N ILE A 569 -12.23 8.81 -43.74
CA ILE A 569 -11.85 7.90 -44.82
C ILE A 569 -10.53 8.31 -45.48
N ASP A 570 -10.21 9.60 -45.52
CA ASP A 570 -8.97 10.11 -46.11
C ASP A 570 -7.79 9.67 -45.27
N LEU A 571 -7.87 9.79 -43.94
CA LEU A 571 -6.85 9.26 -43.02
C LEU A 571 -6.63 7.75 -43.19
N VAL A 572 -7.70 6.98 -43.43
CA VAL A 572 -7.57 5.53 -43.68
C VAL A 572 -6.84 5.29 -45.01
N ASN A 573 -7.21 6.01 -46.06
CA ASN A 573 -6.57 5.89 -47.37
C ASN A 573 -5.11 6.34 -47.32
N GLU A 574 -4.77 7.44 -46.65
CA GLU A 574 -3.39 7.91 -46.50
C GLU A 574 -2.47 6.82 -45.91
N ILE A 575 -2.93 6.13 -44.86
CA ILE A 575 -2.19 5.04 -44.23
C ILE A 575 -2.11 3.81 -45.14
N LEU A 576 -3.21 3.41 -45.78
CA LEU A 576 -3.24 2.25 -46.66
C LEU A 576 -2.42 2.48 -47.93
N GLU A 577 -2.51 3.66 -48.53
CA GLU A 577 -1.71 4.07 -49.68
C GLU A 577 -0.22 4.03 -49.33
N TYR A 578 0.18 4.53 -48.15
CA TYR A 578 1.57 4.44 -47.72
C TYR A 578 2.02 2.99 -47.62
N TYR A 579 1.21 2.14 -46.97
CA TYR A 579 1.51 0.73 -46.84
C TYR A 579 1.62 0.03 -48.20
N VAL A 580 0.69 0.27 -49.13
CA VAL A 580 0.73 -0.31 -50.48
C VAL A 580 1.97 0.18 -51.22
N ALA A 581 2.28 1.47 -51.17
CA ALA A 581 3.42 2.07 -51.87
C ALA A 581 4.77 1.54 -51.36
N ASN A 582 4.92 1.33 -50.05
CA ASN A 582 6.20 1.02 -49.40
C ASN A 582 6.34 -0.44 -48.92
N GLY A 583 5.25 -1.17 -48.78
CA GLY A 583 5.19 -2.57 -48.32
C GLY A 583 5.18 -2.74 -46.80
N ALA A 584 5.37 -1.66 -46.04
CA ALA A 584 5.30 -1.62 -44.59
C ALA A 584 4.92 -0.20 -44.13
N LEU A 585 4.43 -0.08 -42.89
CA LEU A 585 4.31 1.21 -42.22
C LEU A 585 5.61 1.52 -41.47
N ASP A 586 5.97 2.79 -41.44
CA ASP A 586 7.08 3.33 -40.67
C ASP A 586 6.70 4.76 -40.20
N PRO A 587 7.52 5.44 -39.37
CA PRO A 587 7.22 6.78 -38.88
C PRO A 587 6.91 7.83 -39.94
N ALA A 588 7.42 7.69 -41.17
CA ALA A 588 7.16 8.63 -42.27
C ALA A 588 5.77 8.46 -42.89
N ALA A 589 4.97 7.49 -42.43
CA ALA A 589 3.54 7.41 -42.74
C ALA A 589 2.72 8.50 -42.03
N ALA A 590 3.26 9.13 -40.97
CA ALA A 590 2.61 10.26 -40.31
C ALA A 590 2.52 11.47 -41.26
N ARG A 591 1.34 12.09 -41.31
CA ARG A 591 1.08 13.29 -42.12
C ARG A 591 0.83 14.49 -41.23
N ASP A 592 1.22 15.66 -41.75
CA ASP A 592 0.95 16.94 -41.13
C ASP A 592 -0.06 17.69 -41.99
N THR A 593 -1.11 18.19 -41.36
CA THR A 593 -2.16 18.97 -42.01
C THR A 593 -1.59 20.29 -42.54
N GLY A 594 -0.61 20.86 -41.85
CA GLY A 594 -0.05 22.18 -42.17
C GLY A 594 -1.15 23.25 -42.22
N ASP A 595 -1.03 24.22 -43.11
CA ASP A 595 -1.94 25.37 -43.19
C ASP A 595 -3.29 25.06 -43.88
N ALA A 596 -3.60 23.79 -44.18
CA ALA A 596 -4.84 23.40 -44.84
C ALA A 596 -6.07 23.62 -43.95
N THR A 597 -7.14 24.13 -44.55
CA THR A 597 -8.41 24.41 -43.86
C THR A 597 -9.41 23.26 -44.01
N THR A 598 -10.33 23.12 -43.06
CA THR A 598 -11.39 22.09 -43.14
C THR A 598 -12.19 22.13 -44.46
N PRO A 599 -12.61 23.29 -45.01
CA PRO A 599 -13.30 23.33 -46.30
C PRO A 599 -12.44 22.80 -47.46
N GLU A 600 -11.12 23.01 -47.44
CA GLU A 600 -10.21 22.48 -48.47
C GLU A 600 -10.12 20.96 -48.36
N LEU A 601 -9.92 20.42 -47.14
CA LEU A 601 -9.83 18.98 -46.89
C LEU A 601 -11.15 18.23 -47.12
N LEU A 602 -12.29 18.90 -46.99
CA LEU A 602 -13.60 18.32 -47.35
C LEU A 602 -13.81 18.27 -48.87
N ALA A 603 -13.12 19.13 -49.62
CA ALA A 603 -13.25 19.19 -51.08
C ALA A 603 -12.31 18.20 -51.77
N GLU A 604 -11.08 18.06 -51.30
CA GLU A 604 -10.07 17.17 -51.87
C GLU A 604 -9.12 16.63 -50.79
N PRO A 605 -8.76 15.33 -50.82
CA PRO A 605 -7.76 14.79 -49.92
C PRO A 605 -6.38 15.40 -50.18
N GLN A 606 -5.68 15.76 -49.10
CA GLN A 606 -4.38 16.45 -49.19
C GLN A 606 -3.24 15.53 -49.63
N ASN A 607 -3.23 14.28 -49.19
CA ASN A 607 -2.10 13.37 -49.40
C ASN A 607 -2.50 12.16 -50.26
N ILE A 608 -2.22 12.22 -51.57
CA ILE A 608 -2.40 11.09 -52.51
C ILE A 608 -1.04 10.53 -52.93
N ILE A 609 -0.80 9.25 -52.67
CA ILE A 609 0.44 8.55 -53.04
C ILE A 609 0.25 7.79 -54.35
N ARG A 610 0.60 8.45 -55.46
CA ARG A 610 0.52 7.89 -56.82
C ARG A 610 1.06 6.46 -56.96
N LYS A 611 2.20 6.16 -56.32
CA LYS A 611 2.84 4.83 -56.35
C LYS A 611 1.94 3.70 -55.84
N ALA A 612 1.01 3.99 -54.92
CA ALA A 612 0.06 3.00 -54.44
C ALA A 612 -0.89 2.57 -55.57
N TYR A 613 -1.41 3.54 -56.31
CA TYR A 613 -2.32 3.34 -57.44
C TYR A 613 -1.64 2.70 -58.65
N GLU A 614 -0.36 2.97 -58.88
CA GLU A 614 0.45 2.26 -59.88
C GLU A 614 0.62 0.76 -59.55
N LYS A 615 0.56 0.38 -58.27
CA LYS A 615 0.61 -1.04 -57.87
C LYS A 615 -0.75 -1.71 -57.96
N VAL A 616 -1.81 -1.06 -57.45
CA VAL A 616 -3.15 -1.68 -57.45
C VAL A 616 -3.77 -1.75 -58.84
N SER A 617 -3.36 -0.91 -59.79
CA SER A 617 -3.77 -1.01 -61.19
C SER A 617 -3.13 -2.20 -61.94
N LEU A 618 -2.09 -2.81 -61.37
CA LEU A 618 -1.40 -3.99 -61.94
C LEU A 618 -1.67 -5.28 -61.14
N ALA A 619 -2.37 -5.18 -60.02
CA ALA A 619 -2.63 -6.31 -59.15
C ALA A 619 -3.75 -7.21 -59.73
N LYS A 620 -3.53 -8.54 -59.68
CA LYS A 620 -4.49 -9.55 -60.17
C LYS A 620 -5.43 -10.10 -59.08
N TYR A 621 -5.16 -9.78 -57.82
CA TYR A 621 -5.89 -10.24 -56.65
C TYR A 621 -5.84 -9.18 -55.55
N PRO A 622 -6.91 -8.95 -54.77
CA PRO A 622 -8.23 -9.60 -54.80
C PRO A 622 -9.08 -9.26 -56.04
N LEU A 623 -10.24 -9.90 -56.21
CA LEU A 623 -11.13 -9.71 -57.38
C LEU A 623 -11.61 -8.26 -57.62
N ALA A 624 -11.54 -7.40 -56.60
CA ALA A 624 -11.82 -5.98 -56.75
C ALA A 624 -10.67 -5.21 -57.45
N LEU A 625 -9.56 -5.88 -57.76
CA LEU A 625 -8.41 -5.36 -58.49
C LEU A 625 -8.35 -6.03 -59.89
N PRO A 626 -7.76 -5.36 -60.90
CA PRO A 626 -6.99 -4.11 -60.82
C PRO A 626 -7.88 -2.88 -60.67
N PHE A 627 -7.40 -1.90 -59.89
CA PHE A 627 -8.09 -0.63 -59.68
C PHE A 627 -7.26 0.51 -60.27
N ASP A 628 -7.82 1.23 -61.26
CA ASP A 628 -7.20 2.40 -61.87
C ASP A 628 -7.91 3.68 -61.38
N LEU A 629 -7.27 4.40 -60.45
CA LEU A 629 -7.83 5.63 -59.90
C LEU A 629 -8.12 6.68 -60.99
N TRP A 630 -7.29 6.76 -62.03
CA TRP A 630 -7.38 7.84 -63.01
C TRP A 630 -8.55 7.65 -63.96
N ILE A 631 -8.86 6.40 -64.35
CA ILE A 631 -10.07 6.12 -65.14
C ILE A 631 -11.33 6.33 -64.32
N GLU A 632 -11.34 5.92 -63.05
CA GLU A 632 -12.46 6.15 -62.13
C GLU A 632 -12.69 7.64 -61.90
N THR A 633 -11.62 8.42 -61.79
CA THR A 633 -11.70 9.89 -61.70
C THR A 633 -12.34 10.46 -62.96
N ALA A 634 -11.90 10.03 -64.15
CA ALA A 634 -12.48 10.47 -65.42
C ALA A 634 -13.97 10.08 -65.54
N ARG A 635 -14.33 8.86 -65.12
CA ARG A 635 -15.72 8.37 -65.06
C ARG A 635 -16.56 9.26 -64.15
N ALA A 636 -16.12 9.50 -62.92
CA ALA A 636 -16.83 10.34 -61.95
C ALA A 636 -17.04 11.78 -62.45
N PHE A 637 -16.02 12.40 -63.06
CA PHE A 637 -16.17 13.74 -63.66
C PHE A 637 -17.16 13.73 -64.84
N CYS A 638 -17.08 12.72 -65.71
CA CYS A 638 -17.99 12.54 -66.83
C CYS A 638 -19.45 12.36 -66.36
N GLU A 639 -19.67 11.52 -65.34
CA GLU A 639 -20.97 11.30 -64.70
C GLU A 639 -21.53 12.56 -64.03
N HIS A 640 -20.69 13.39 -63.40
CA HIS A 640 -21.11 14.67 -62.82
C HIS A 640 -21.72 15.60 -63.88
N PHE A 641 -21.22 15.57 -65.13
CA PHE A 641 -21.78 16.29 -66.26
C PHE A 641 -22.88 15.52 -67.02
N GLU A 642 -23.40 14.43 -66.45
CA GLU A 642 -24.44 13.56 -67.01
C GLU A 642 -24.07 12.92 -68.36
N VAL A 643 -22.77 12.82 -68.68
CA VAL A 643 -22.27 12.21 -69.92
C VAL A 643 -21.27 11.12 -69.54
N PRO A 644 -21.66 9.83 -69.51
CA PRO A 644 -20.74 8.77 -69.12
C PRO A 644 -19.56 8.65 -70.11
N LEU A 645 -18.40 8.24 -69.62
CA LEU A 645 -17.14 8.23 -70.38
C LEU A 645 -17.25 7.47 -71.71
N TRP A 646 -17.90 6.30 -71.74
CA TRP A 646 -18.09 5.54 -72.97
C TRP A 646 -18.86 6.32 -74.05
N ARG A 647 -19.81 7.19 -73.68
CA ARG A 647 -20.58 8.00 -74.64
C ARG A 647 -19.70 9.10 -75.23
N LEU A 648 -18.83 9.68 -74.41
CA LEU A 648 -17.83 10.63 -74.90
C LEU A 648 -16.87 9.95 -75.88
N LEU A 649 -16.37 8.75 -75.55
CA LEU A 649 -15.52 7.96 -76.44
C LEU A 649 -16.24 7.55 -77.73
N GLU A 650 -17.54 7.22 -77.66
CA GLU A 650 -18.36 6.90 -78.84
C GLU A 650 -18.54 8.11 -79.77
N ILE A 651 -18.76 9.31 -79.21
CA ILE A 651 -18.88 10.55 -79.98
C ILE A 651 -17.57 10.89 -80.71
N PHE A 652 -16.44 10.70 -80.04
CA PHE A 652 -15.11 11.02 -80.56
C PHE A 652 -14.37 9.81 -81.15
N ARG A 653 -15.09 8.72 -81.47
CA ARG A 653 -14.47 7.45 -81.87
C ARG A 653 -13.54 7.61 -83.09
N PRO A 654 -12.32 7.07 -83.06
CA PRO A 654 -11.34 7.25 -84.15
C PRO A 654 -11.54 6.28 -85.33
N THR A 655 -12.38 5.25 -85.17
CA THR A 655 -12.60 4.18 -86.16
C THR A 655 -13.96 3.50 -85.93
N ASP A 656 -14.58 2.99 -87.00
CA ASP A 656 -15.81 2.18 -86.93
C ASP A 656 -15.52 0.67 -86.81
N LYS A 657 -14.25 0.26 -86.96
CA LYS A 657 -13.83 -1.13 -86.85
C LYS A 657 -13.97 -1.61 -85.41
N LEU A 658 -14.43 -2.85 -85.24
CA LEU A 658 -14.59 -3.47 -83.94
C LEU A 658 -13.23 -3.62 -83.23
N PHE A 659 -12.23 -4.12 -83.94
CA PHE A 659 -10.85 -4.24 -83.47
C PHE A 659 -9.92 -3.47 -84.43
N ASP A 660 -9.17 -2.50 -83.92
CA ASP A 660 -8.24 -1.68 -84.71
C ASP A 660 -7.00 -1.30 -83.91
N VAL A 661 -5.98 -2.16 -83.97
CA VAL A 661 -4.71 -2.02 -83.26
C VAL A 661 -3.88 -0.80 -83.70
N THR A 662 -4.29 -0.07 -84.74
CA THR A 662 -3.59 1.13 -85.23
C THR A 662 -4.05 2.42 -84.56
N ARG A 663 -5.12 2.37 -83.76
CA ARG A 663 -5.70 3.51 -83.04
C ARG A 663 -5.43 3.41 -81.53
N SER A 664 -5.56 4.55 -80.84
CA SER A 664 -5.39 4.62 -79.39
C SER A 664 -6.49 3.85 -78.62
N TYR A 665 -7.70 3.79 -79.19
CA TYR A 665 -8.79 2.93 -78.76
C TYR A 665 -9.68 2.60 -79.96
N ASP A 666 -10.33 1.44 -79.93
CA ASP A 666 -11.25 0.97 -80.96
C ASP A 666 -12.68 0.82 -80.41
N ARG A 667 -13.60 0.33 -81.24
CA ARG A 667 -15.01 0.21 -80.84
C ARG A 667 -15.22 -0.86 -79.76
N ALA A 668 -14.39 -1.90 -79.71
CA ALA A 668 -14.44 -2.90 -78.64
C ALA A 668 -14.07 -2.28 -77.28
N ALA A 669 -13.04 -1.42 -77.23
CA ALA A 669 -12.69 -0.69 -76.00
C ALA A 669 -13.86 0.19 -75.48
N ILE A 670 -14.61 0.83 -76.38
CA ILE A 670 -15.80 1.64 -76.01
C ILE A 670 -16.90 0.76 -75.41
N PHE A 671 -17.14 -0.44 -75.98
CA PHE A 671 -18.11 -1.37 -75.42
C PHE A 671 -17.69 -1.91 -74.05
N MET A 672 -16.40 -2.21 -73.85
CA MET A 672 -15.91 -2.62 -72.55
C MET A 672 -16.04 -1.50 -71.50
N GLU A 673 -15.72 -0.26 -71.89
CA GLU A 673 -15.94 0.91 -71.03
C GLU A 673 -17.43 1.10 -70.70
N SER A 674 -18.34 0.79 -71.62
CA SER A 674 -19.79 0.85 -71.35
C SER A 674 -20.27 -0.18 -70.31
N LEU A 675 -19.47 -1.23 -70.07
CA LEU A 675 -19.68 -2.21 -69.01
C LEU A 675 -18.98 -1.82 -67.69
N GLY A 676 -18.28 -0.68 -67.67
CA GLY A 676 -17.49 -0.23 -66.52
C GLY A 676 -16.15 -0.96 -66.36
N LEU A 677 -15.68 -1.70 -67.37
CA LEU A 677 -14.43 -2.45 -67.29
C LEU A 677 -13.27 -1.60 -67.80
N SER A 678 -12.26 -1.41 -66.94
CA SER A 678 -11.01 -0.75 -67.29
C SER A 678 -10.19 -1.61 -68.27
N PRO A 679 -9.25 -1.01 -69.03
CA PRO A 679 -8.36 -1.76 -69.91
C PRO A 679 -7.57 -2.86 -69.18
N ALA A 680 -7.20 -2.64 -67.92
CA ALA A 680 -6.48 -3.62 -67.10
C ALA A 680 -7.38 -4.83 -66.73
N GLU A 681 -8.63 -4.59 -66.35
CA GLU A 681 -9.60 -5.67 -66.07
C GLU A 681 -9.92 -6.48 -67.33
N VAL A 682 -10.12 -5.81 -68.47
CA VAL A 682 -10.32 -6.49 -69.76
C VAL A 682 -9.09 -7.35 -70.10
N GLY A 683 -7.89 -6.85 -69.82
CA GLY A 683 -6.64 -7.58 -69.98
C GLY A 683 -6.63 -8.90 -69.20
N LEU A 684 -7.15 -8.91 -67.97
CA LEU A 684 -7.26 -10.15 -67.17
C LEU A 684 -8.29 -11.12 -67.76
N LEU A 685 -9.44 -10.63 -68.22
CA LEU A 685 -10.50 -11.47 -68.76
C LEU A 685 -10.16 -12.07 -70.14
N THR A 686 -9.23 -11.44 -70.85
CA THR A 686 -8.84 -11.82 -72.22
C THR A 686 -7.43 -12.40 -72.32
N ASP A 687 -6.71 -12.55 -71.20
CA ASP A 687 -5.36 -13.12 -71.17
C ASP A 687 -5.38 -14.60 -71.62
N PRO A 688 -4.79 -14.93 -72.79
CA PRO A 688 -4.78 -16.31 -73.29
C PRO A 688 -3.88 -17.23 -72.45
N THR A 689 -3.00 -16.67 -71.62
CA THR A 689 -2.11 -17.42 -70.73
C THR A 689 -2.70 -17.66 -69.33
N ALA A 690 -3.90 -17.14 -69.07
CA ALA A 690 -4.58 -17.28 -67.78
C ALA A 690 -4.71 -18.73 -67.28
N PRO A 691 -5.00 -19.75 -68.12
CA PRO A 691 -5.08 -21.14 -67.67
C PRO A 691 -3.75 -21.68 -67.08
N ASP A 692 -2.60 -21.23 -67.58
CA ASP A 692 -1.29 -21.70 -67.11
C ASP A 692 -0.88 -21.06 -65.77
N LYS A 693 -1.49 -19.92 -65.43
CA LYS A 693 -1.19 -19.10 -64.24
C LYS A 693 -2.42 -18.82 -63.39
N TRP A 694 -3.41 -19.70 -63.45
CA TRP A 694 -4.71 -19.52 -62.82
C TRP A 694 -4.61 -19.21 -61.31
N PHE A 695 -3.60 -19.76 -60.63
CA PHE A 695 -3.35 -19.58 -59.19
C PHE A 695 -3.00 -18.13 -58.81
N GLU A 696 -2.41 -17.35 -59.71
CA GLU A 696 -2.08 -15.92 -59.47
C GLU A 696 -3.35 -15.08 -59.28
N TYR A 697 -4.45 -15.42 -59.98
CA TYR A 697 -5.75 -14.75 -59.88
C TYR A 697 -6.47 -15.00 -58.54
N TYR A 698 -6.00 -16.00 -57.78
CA TYR A 698 -6.46 -16.28 -56.43
C TYR A 698 -5.44 -15.84 -55.38
N GLY A 699 -4.37 -15.13 -55.78
CA GLY A 699 -3.36 -14.62 -54.87
C GLY A 699 -2.40 -15.68 -54.32
N PHE A 700 -2.08 -16.70 -55.12
CA PHE A 700 -1.03 -17.69 -54.83
C PHE A 700 0.18 -17.50 -55.74
N GLY A 701 1.36 -17.87 -55.26
CA GLY A 701 2.60 -17.83 -56.04
C GLY A 701 2.82 -19.09 -56.89
N THR A 702 2.21 -20.22 -56.51
CA THR A 702 2.31 -21.50 -57.22
C THR A 702 0.97 -22.25 -57.20
N ALA A 703 0.80 -23.18 -58.15
CA ALA A 703 -0.37 -24.07 -58.18
C ALA A 703 -0.40 -25.05 -56.98
N ASP A 704 0.78 -25.42 -56.47
CA ASP A 704 0.89 -26.32 -55.31
C ASP A 704 0.37 -25.65 -54.04
N ASP A 705 0.74 -24.39 -53.79
CA ASP A 705 0.23 -23.62 -52.64
C ASP A 705 -1.30 -23.46 -52.69
N ALA A 706 -1.84 -23.37 -53.91
CA ALA A 706 -3.27 -23.19 -54.13
C ALA A 706 -4.09 -24.48 -53.93
N THR A 707 -3.49 -25.66 -54.09
CA THR A 707 -4.22 -26.94 -54.13
C THR A 707 -3.83 -27.92 -53.03
N THR A 708 -2.66 -27.79 -52.42
CA THR A 708 -2.26 -28.62 -51.29
C THR A 708 -2.84 -28.08 -49.98
N VAL A 709 -3.05 -28.95 -48.99
CA VAL A 709 -3.62 -28.53 -47.70
C VAL A 709 -2.68 -27.53 -47.04
N LEU A 710 -3.12 -26.28 -46.99
CA LEU A 710 -2.36 -25.18 -46.42
C LEU A 710 -3.21 -24.51 -45.34
N VAL A 711 -2.60 -24.24 -44.18
CA VAL A 711 -3.28 -23.62 -43.03
C VAL A 711 -2.64 -22.28 -42.69
N ASP A 712 -3.47 -21.31 -42.33
CA ASP A 712 -3.01 -20.05 -41.80
C ASP A 712 -2.36 -20.25 -40.43
N GLY A 713 -1.13 -19.75 -40.25
CA GLY A 713 -0.33 -19.98 -39.05
C GLY A 713 -0.90 -19.36 -37.77
N SER A 714 -1.87 -18.42 -37.88
CA SER A 714 -2.48 -17.76 -36.72
C SER A 714 -3.84 -18.38 -36.35
N THR A 715 -4.67 -18.63 -37.35
CA THR A 715 -6.06 -19.10 -37.18
C THR A 715 -6.19 -20.62 -37.29
N HIS A 716 -5.16 -21.31 -37.78
CA HIS A 716 -5.17 -22.75 -38.09
C HIS A 716 -6.29 -23.17 -39.06
N GLN A 717 -6.87 -22.19 -39.80
CA GLN A 717 -7.89 -22.45 -40.80
C GLN A 717 -7.24 -22.77 -42.14
N ARG A 718 -7.86 -23.68 -42.92
CA ARG A 718 -7.42 -23.94 -44.29
C ARG A 718 -7.56 -22.69 -45.16
N ILE A 719 -6.53 -22.41 -45.94
CA ILE A 719 -6.45 -21.26 -46.86
C ILE A 719 -6.30 -21.67 -48.33
N ASP A 720 -6.11 -22.96 -48.61
CA ASP A 720 -6.02 -23.51 -49.95
C ASP A 720 -7.40 -23.64 -50.63
N LEU A 721 -7.43 -23.69 -51.95
CA LEU A 721 -8.66 -23.62 -52.75
C LEU A 721 -9.49 -24.91 -52.75
N ASN A 722 -8.94 -26.03 -52.24
CA ASN A 722 -9.74 -27.25 -52.02
C ASN A 722 -10.66 -27.11 -50.80
N SER A 723 -10.48 -26.09 -49.97
CA SER A 723 -11.44 -25.70 -48.93
C SER A 723 -12.51 -24.76 -49.52
N ALA A 724 -13.78 -25.20 -49.56
CA ALA A 724 -14.88 -24.36 -50.02
C ALA A 724 -15.01 -23.04 -49.22
N LYS A 725 -14.63 -23.06 -47.93
CA LYS A 725 -14.57 -21.86 -47.08
C LYS A 725 -13.45 -20.90 -47.50
N ALA A 726 -12.30 -21.42 -47.92
CA ALA A 726 -11.20 -20.59 -48.39
C ALA A 726 -11.48 -20.04 -49.80
N LEU A 727 -12.02 -20.89 -50.69
CA LEU A 727 -12.41 -20.49 -52.04
C LEU A 727 -13.48 -19.39 -52.02
N SER A 728 -14.54 -19.52 -51.22
CA SER A 728 -15.57 -18.48 -51.08
C SER A 728 -14.99 -17.15 -50.59
N ARG A 729 -14.12 -17.18 -49.57
CA ARG A 729 -13.42 -15.97 -49.09
C ARG A 729 -12.53 -15.33 -50.15
N ARG A 730 -11.77 -16.13 -50.90
CA ARG A 730 -10.87 -15.65 -51.95
C ARG A 730 -11.66 -15.03 -53.12
N LEU A 731 -12.83 -15.59 -53.42
CA LEU A 731 -13.75 -15.09 -54.43
C LEU A 731 -14.65 -13.93 -53.94
N GLY A 732 -14.59 -13.56 -52.65
CA GLY A 732 -15.47 -12.53 -52.11
C GLY A 732 -16.96 -12.86 -52.19
N VAL A 733 -17.31 -14.15 -52.31
CA VAL A 733 -18.70 -14.63 -52.39
C VAL A 733 -19.09 -15.34 -51.11
N THR A 734 -20.38 -15.35 -50.81
CA THR A 734 -20.94 -16.17 -49.75
C THR A 734 -20.86 -17.65 -50.11
N TYR A 735 -20.92 -18.53 -49.09
CA TYR A 735 -20.95 -19.97 -49.33
C TYR A 735 -22.12 -20.40 -50.23
N LYS A 736 -23.29 -19.74 -50.08
CA LYS A 736 -24.48 -19.98 -50.89
C LYS A 736 -24.25 -19.61 -52.36
N GLU A 737 -23.63 -18.47 -52.61
CA GLU A 737 -23.27 -18.04 -53.98
C GLU A 737 -22.22 -18.97 -54.60
N LEU A 738 -21.23 -19.43 -53.82
CA LEU A 738 -20.28 -20.43 -54.30
C LEU A 738 -20.98 -21.73 -54.71
N THR A 739 -21.91 -22.23 -53.90
CA THR A 739 -22.71 -23.40 -54.26
C THR A 739 -23.51 -23.16 -55.54
N ALA A 740 -24.17 -22.00 -55.67
CA ALA A 740 -24.91 -21.63 -56.87
C ALA A 740 -24.01 -21.58 -58.12
N LEU A 741 -22.80 -21.01 -58.00
CA LEU A 741 -21.82 -20.95 -59.08
C LEU A 741 -21.40 -22.33 -59.56
N ILE A 742 -21.07 -23.25 -58.64
CA ILE A 742 -20.65 -24.62 -58.95
C ILE A 742 -21.78 -25.43 -59.63
N GLN A 743 -23.04 -25.08 -59.34
CA GLN A 743 -24.21 -25.69 -59.96
C GLN A 743 -24.51 -25.16 -61.37
N THR A 744 -23.81 -24.13 -61.84
CA THR A 744 -23.95 -23.66 -63.22
C THR A 744 -23.23 -24.58 -64.21
N ALA A 745 -23.82 -24.74 -65.39
CA ALA A 745 -23.17 -25.43 -66.50
C ALA A 745 -21.90 -24.71 -67.01
N PHE A 746 -21.72 -23.43 -66.66
CA PHE A 746 -20.53 -22.66 -67.01
C PHE A 746 -19.30 -23.11 -66.21
N VAL A 747 -19.45 -23.26 -64.89
CA VAL A 747 -18.37 -23.71 -64.00
C VAL A 747 -18.22 -25.23 -64.03
N ASN A 748 -19.34 -25.96 -64.13
CA ASN A 748 -19.34 -27.42 -64.19
C ASN A 748 -20.10 -27.91 -65.45
N PRO A 749 -19.44 -27.94 -66.62
CA PRO A 749 -20.09 -28.28 -67.89
C PRO A 749 -20.65 -29.70 -67.92
N LYS A 750 -20.12 -30.62 -67.09
CA LYS A 750 -20.62 -31.99 -66.97
C LYS A 750 -22.02 -32.07 -66.38
N LEU A 751 -22.52 -31.02 -65.71
CA LEU A 751 -23.90 -30.97 -65.24
C LEU A 751 -24.93 -31.05 -66.37
N THR A 752 -24.54 -30.70 -67.59
CA THR A 752 -25.40 -30.83 -68.77
C THR A 752 -25.69 -32.30 -69.13
N GLU A 753 -24.79 -33.22 -68.75
CA GLU A 753 -24.99 -34.67 -68.89
C GLU A 753 -26.13 -35.17 -67.98
N LEU A 754 -26.39 -34.47 -66.88
CA LEU A 754 -27.48 -34.75 -65.93
C LEU A 754 -28.83 -34.16 -66.37
N SER A 755 -28.93 -33.62 -67.59
CA SER A 755 -30.16 -32.99 -68.11
C SER A 755 -31.40 -33.89 -68.06
N VAL A 756 -31.24 -35.22 -68.16
CA VAL A 756 -32.34 -36.18 -68.03
C VAL A 756 -32.83 -36.27 -66.58
N ALA A 757 -31.94 -36.27 -65.59
CA ALA A 757 -32.30 -36.29 -64.17
C ALA A 757 -33.03 -35.00 -63.77
N TYR A 758 -32.53 -33.84 -64.21
CA TYR A 758 -33.20 -32.57 -63.98
C TYR A 758 -34.59 -32.49 -64.61
N LYS A 759 -34.78 -33.06 -65.83
CA LYS A 759 -36.11 -33.15 -66.46
C LYS A 759 -37.10 -34.04 -65.69
N LEU A 760 -36.59 -34.98 -64.90
CA LEU A 760 -37.37 -35.84 -64.02
C LEU A 760 -37.61 -35.21 -62.64
N GLY A 761 -37.17 -33.96 -62.43
CA GLY A 761 -37.29 -33.25 -61.15
C GLY A 761 -36.29 -33.70 -60.08
N VAL A 762 -35.23 -34.41 -60.48
CA VAL A 762 -34.19 -34.92 -59.57
C VAL A 762 -32.93 -34.07 -59.74
N GLY A 763 -32.57 -33.31 -58.71
CA GLY A 763 -31.37 -32.49 -58.65
C GLY A 763 -30.15 -33.25 -58.09
N ILE A 764 -28.97 -32.61 -58.14
CA ILE A 764 -27.73 -33.19 -57.58
C ILE A 764 -27.87 -33.48 -56.08
N SER A 765 -28.54 -32.59 -55.33
CA SER A 765 -28.80 -32.78 -53.90
C SER A 765 -29.59 -34.07 -53.64
N ASP A 766 -30.59 -34.36 -54.47
CA ASP A 766 -31.42 -35.57 -54.38
C ASP A 766 -30.59 -36.83 -54.68
N VAL A 767 -29.72 -36.76 -55.69
CA VAL A 767 -28.81 -37.84 -56.06
C VAL A 767 -27.77 -38.09 -54.96
N MET A 768 -27.17 -37.04 -54.40
CA MET A 768 -26.16 -37.16 -53.34
C MET A 768 -26.78 -37.66 -52.02
N ALA A 769 -28.01 -37.22 -51.69
CA ALA A 769 -28.76 -37.73 -50.55
C ALA A 769 -29.22 -39.19 -50.74
N TYR A 770 -29.42 -39.64 -51.98
CA TYR A 770 -29.72 -41.04 -52.29
C TYR A 770 -28.48 -41.94 -52.23
N LEU A 771 -27.32 -41.43 -52.69
CA LEU A 771 -26.04 -42.17 -52.68
C LEU A 771 -25.46 -42.31 -51.27
N ASP A 772 -25.67 -41.32 -50.40
CA ASP A 772 -25.25 -41.34 -49.01
C ASP A 772 -26.31 -40.65 -48.14
N PRO A 773 -27.06 -41.42 -47.31
CA PRO A 773 -28.11 -40.88 -46.45
C PRO A 773 -27.63 -39.82 -45.46
N ASP A 774 -26.34 -39.85 -45.07
CA ASP A 774 -25.78 -38.88 -44.12
C ASP A 774 -25.65 -37.47 -44.75
N ASN A 775 -25.61 -37.37 -46.08
CA ASN A 775 -25.65 -36.09 -46.79
C ASN A 775 -27.02 -35.42 -46.75
N LYS A 776 -28.08 -36.14 -46.38
CA LYS A 776 -29.44 -35.59 -46.33
C LYS A 776 -29.58 -34.45 -45.30
N VAL A 777 -28.78 -34.51 -44.22
CA VAL A 777 -28.72 -33.46 -43.18
C VAL A 777 -28.01 -32.18 -43.65
N LEU A 778 -27.25 -32.23 -44.76
CA LEU A 778 -26.52 -31.08 -45.30
C LEU A 778 -27.32 -30.27 -46.33
N PHE A 779 -28.44 -30.80 -46.84
CA PHE A 779 -29.25 -30.20 -47.91
C PHE A 779 -30.69 -29.81 -47.47
N ASP A 780 -31.13 -30.26 -46.30
CA ASP A 780 -32.28 -29.71 -45.56
C ASP A 780 -31.82 -28.55 -44.65
#